data_AF-T1B7I4-F1
#
_entry.id   AF-T1B7I4-F1
#
_cell.length_a   1.000
_cell.length_b   1.000
_cell.length_c   1.000
_cell.angle_alpha   90.00
_cell.angle_beta   90.00
_cell.angle_gamma   90.00
#
_symmetry.space_group_name_H-M   'P 1'
#
loop_
_entity.id
_entity.type
_entity.pdbx_description
1 polymer ?
#
loop_
_entity_poly.entity_id
_entity_poly.type
_entity_poly.pdbx_seq_one_letter_code
_entity_poly.pdbx_strand_id
1 'polypeptide(L)'
;SETGLCEAADHGDAGVAQRVGTQLSPGQEVVLEKYIAYACSPVDATPDQPALRARAEQDSAALAAAGFDQLCKQQRAWLESFWATLDLHIPGQIEIERALRFGLFHVQQAVARDGSGSAAAKGLSGEGYEGHFFWDAEVFMLPALVLVAPQLARGMLVYRYRTLDRARAHARELDHGEGALYAWRTISGAECSAYFPGGSAQYHINADIAWAIRLYVDASGDEEFMRDAGAEMLLETARIWMQIGHFSARRGGAFCIHEVTGPDEYSALVDNNHYTNRMAQQHLRDAAAVAEWMAARYPQAWVTLRQRIGLREQEPRQWRRAADAMHLPVDAALGIYPQDDGFLDRPRLPDELRGDGDGPLLLRLHPLTIYRHQVCKQADTVLALVLAGAGVDAELKRRTLEYYEQVTVHDSTLSASSFAVLAAMVGQTAKAERYLMDSLRVDLDDLHGNTAHGVHLAAMAGSWLALSRGFAGLRVEHDAIAFAPRCPEHWRGYRFGVQWRGAHLLVTVDRDGVLYQLHAEARAPLRLRHCGELLRIEPGASARRPLAAAPAFAAAASVAVLPVAMGCMAVVFDLDGVLADTASLHLAAWRELADELGVPFDAALAERLKGVDRRGSLELVLGARAHEFSEERKQALAERKNQRYIQRIGQLGSEALLPGAHATLVAARAAGLKLALASASRNAPQLLHRLGIAGYFDFIADPVRAGAAKPSPAIFLAAAAGLGLAPQACIGIEDSAAGIAAIRAAGMRSVGIG
;
A
#
# COMPACT_ATOMS: atom_id res chain seq x y z
N SER A 1 -19.82 50.69 -1.12
CA SER A 1 -19.11 50.74 -2.41
C SER A 1 -18.18 51.95 -2.41
N GLU A 2 -17.04 51.85 -1.72
CA GLU A 2 -15.91 52.73 -1.97
C GLU A 2 -14.90 51.91 -2.74
N THR A 3 -14.68 52.30 -3.99
CA THR A 3 -13.69 51.70 -4.89
C THR A 3 -12.31 51.93 -4.29
N GLY A 4 -11.75 50.90 -3.65
CA GLY A 4 -10.34 50.86 -3.31
C GLY A 4 -9.51 51.10 -4.57
N LEU A 5 -8.40 51.83 -4.44
CA LEU A 5 -7.43 51.98 -5.51
C LEU A 5 -6.92 50.59 -5.89
N CYS A 6 -7.14 50.18 -7.14
CA CYS A 6 -6.53 48.99 -7.73
C CYS A 6 -5.44 49.45 -8.71
N GLU A 7 -4.18 49.29 -8.32
CA GLU A 7 -3.04 49.63 -9.18
C GLU A 7 -2.38 48.34 -9.67
N ALA A 8 -2.22 48.21 -10.98
CA ALA A 8 -1.42 47.15 -11.59
C ALA A 8 0.04 47.61 -11.71
N ALA A 9 0.97 46.76 -11.30
CA ALA A 9 2.41 46.97 -11.46
C ALA A 9 3.02 45.78 -12.20
N ASP A 10 3.76 46.08 -13.28
CA ASP A 10 4.59 45.12 -13.99
C ASP A 10 6.00 45.18 -13.39
N HIS A 11 6.49 44.07 -12.86
CA HIS A 11 7.82 43.94 -12.28
C HIS A 11 8.80 43.21 -13.22
N GLY A 12 8.49 43.11 -14.53
CA GLY A 12 9.33 42.44 -15.51
C GLY A 12 9.46 40.94 -15.19
N ASP A 13 10.68 40.41 -15.19
CA ASP A 13 10.96 39.00 -14.92
C ASP A 13 10.51 38.53 -13.52
N ALA A 14 10.29 39.46 -12.58
CA ALA A 14 9.79 39.15 -11.24
C ALA A 14 8.26 38.94 -11.19
N GLY A 15 7.53 39.16 -12.29
CA GLY A 15 6.10 38.91 -12.43
C GLY A 15 5.23 40.18 -12.40
N VAL A 16 3.90 39.97 -12.27
CA VAL A 16 2.89 41.05 -12.23
C VAL A 16 2.23 41.13 -10.86
N ALA A 17 1.90 42.34 -10.42
CA ALA A 17 1.24 42.61 -9.14
C ALA A 17 -0.01 43.48 -9.31
N GLN A 18 -1.01 43.24 -8.46
CA GLN A 18 -2.17 44.12 -8.26
C GLN A 18 -2.18 44.56 -6.80
N ARG A 19 -2.24 45.87 -6.56
CA ARG A 19 -2.29 46.48 -5.22
C ARG A 19 -3.68 47.02 -4.96
N VAL A 20 -4.27 46.63 -3.82
CA VAL A 20 -5.60 47.09 -3.38
C VAL A 20 -5.44 47.87 -2.07
N GLY A 21 -5.80 49.16 -2.09
CA GLY A 21 -5.77 50.04 -0.92
C GLY A 21 -7.16 50.29 -0.34
N THR A 22 -7.33 50.12 0.98
CA THR A 22 -8.58 50.40 1.70
C THR A 22 -8.31 50.74 3.17
N GLN A 23 -9.23 51.47 3.83
CA GLN A 23 -9.16 51.81 5.25
C GLN A 23 -10.30 51.10 5.99
N LEU A 24 -9.96 50.29 7.00
CA LEU A 24 -10.93 49.53 7.79
C LEU A 24 -11.12 50.13 9.18
N SER A 25 -12.37 50.25 9.61
CA SER A 25 -12.76 50.51 11.00
C SER A 25 -12.87 49.20 11.79
N PRO A 26 -12.74 49.21 13.14
CA PRO A 26 -12.94 48.02 13.95
C PRO A 26 -14.31 47.36 13.68
N GLY A 27 -14.29 46.07 13.33
CA GLY A 27 -15.48 45.30 12.99
C GLY A 27 -15.86 45.29 11.49
N GLN A 28 -15.11 45.98 10.63
CA GLN A 28 -15.27 45.87 9.18
C GLN A 28 -14.37 44.77 8.57
N GLU A 29 -14.82 44.22 7.45
CA GLU A 29 -14.13 43.19 6.68
C GLU A 29 -13.88 43.67 5.24
N VAL A 30 -12.76 43.23 4.67
CA VAL A 30 -12.47 43.36 3.23
C VAL A 30 -12.30 41.95 2.66
N VAL A 31 -13.04 41.68 1.59
CA VAL A 31 -12.97 40.43 0.83
C VAL A 31 -12.28 40.70 -0.49
N LEU A 32 -11.25 39.91 -0.80
CA LEU A 32 -10.55 39.93 -2.08
C LEU A 32 -10.86 38.63 -2.85
N GLU A 33 -11.61 38.75 -3.94
CA GLU A 33 -11.84 37.65 -4.86
C GLU A 33 -10.85 37.74 -6.04
N LYS A 34 -10.05 36.68 -6.24
CA LYS A 34 -9.09 36.60 -7.33
C LYS A 34 -9.44 35.44 -8.26
N TYR A 35 -9.72 35.77 -9.52
CA TYR A 35 -10.02 34.80 -10.57
C TYR A 35 -8.79 34.62 -11.45
N ILE A 36 -8.39 33.37 -11.68
CA ILE A 36 -7.20 33.01 -12.46
C ILE A 36 -7.61 31.99 -13.51
N ALA A 37 -7.22 32.23 -14.76
CA ALA A 37 -7.40 31.31 -15.86
C ALA A 37 -6.07 31.08 -16.59
N TYR A 38 -5.84 29.83 -16.99
CA TYR A 38 -4.67 29.42 -17.77
C TYR A 38 -5.15 28.89 -19.11
N ALA A 39 -4.48 29.29 -20.19
CA ALA A 39 -4.68 28.72 -21.53
C ALA A 39 -3.34 28.16 -22.00
N CYS A 40 -3.34 26.91 -22.46
CA CYS A 40 -2.16 26.23 -22.99
C CYS A 40 -2.44 25.70 -24.40
N SER A 41 -1.42 25.67 -25.25
CA SER A 41 -1.48 24.98 -26.53
C SER A 41 -1.34 23.46 -26.32
N PRO A 42 -1.86 22.63 -27.23
CA PRO A 42 -1.50 21.21 -27.29
C PRO A 42 0.02 21.02 -27.38
N VAL A 43 0.52 19.90 -26.87
CA VAL A 43 1.97 19.64 -26.70
C VAL A 43 2.77 19.79 -28.01
N ASP A 44 2.18 19.45 -29.16
CA ASP A 44 2.86 19.51 -30.47
C ASP A 44 2.41 20.69 -31.34
N ALA A 45 1.57 21.57 -30.81
CA ALA A 45 1.08 22.72 -31.56
C ALA A 45 2.02 23.90 -31.38
N THR A 46 2.26 24.65 -32.47
CA THR A 46 2.87 25.98 -32.36
C THR A 46 1.94 26.90 -31.57
N PRO A 47 2.38 27.53 -30.47
CA PRO A 47 1.52 28.37 -29.66
C PRO A 47 1.07 29.64 -30.40
N ASP A 48 -0.24 29.83 -30.55
CA ASP A 48 -0.82 31.11 -30.96
C ASP A 48 -1.03 31.99 -29.73
N GLN A 49 -0.02 32.82 -29.42
CA GLN A 49 -0.03 33.65 -28.22
C GLN A 49 -1.24 34.61 -28.13
N PRO A 50 -1.61 35.35 -29.20
CA PRO A 50 -2.85 36.15 -29.19
C PRO A 50 -4.10 35.34 -28.87
N ALA A 51 -4.27 34.15 -29.48
CA ALA A 51 -5.43 33.31 -29.22
C ALA A 51 -5.46 32.76 -27.79
N LEU A 52 -4.32 32.32 -27.26
CA LEU A 52 -4.20 31.84 -25.87
C LEU A 52 -4.50 32.96 -24.87
N ARG A 53 -3.98 34.18 -25.12
CA ARG A 53 -4.25 35.35 -24.28
C ARG A 53 -5.73 35.71 -24.28
N ALA A 54 -6.34 35.82 -25.46
CA ALA A 54 -7.77 36.10 -25.60
C ALA A 54 -8.62 35.04 -24.89
N ARG A 55 -8.23 33.76 -24.96
CA ARG A 55 -8.92 32.68 -24.26
C ARG A 55 -8.81 32.82 -22.74
N ALA A 56 -7.62 33.05 -22.21
CA ALA A 56 -7.41 33.22 -20.77
C ALA A 56 -8.17 34.46 -20.23
N GLU A 57 -8.18 35.56 -20.98
CA GLU A 57 -8.96 36.76 -20.64
C GLU A 57 -10.47 36.50 -20.65
N GLN A 58 -10.97 35.79 -21.66
CA GLN A 58 -12.38 35.40 -21.75
C GLN A 58 -12.79 34.49 -20.60
N ASP A 59 -11.99 33.45 -20.30
CA ASP A 59 -12.28 32.50 -19.22
C ASP A 59 -12.23 33.21 -17.86
N SER A 60 -11.25 34.09 -17.63
CA SER A 60 -11.16 34.89 -16.39
C SER A 60 -12.35 35.84 -16.23
N ALA A 61 -12.77 36.53 -17.30
CA ALA A 61 -13.96 37.39 -17.28
C ALA A 61 -15.25 36.59 -17.01
N ALA A 62 -15.36 35.38 -17.57
CA ALA A 62 -16.49 34.48 -17.30
C ALA A 62 -16.53 34.02 -15.84
N LEU A 63 -15.37 33.70 -15.23
CA LEU A 63 -15.27 33.36 -13.81
C LEU A 63 -15.68 34.54 -12.93
N ALA A 64 -15.19 35.75 -13.23
CA ALA A 64 -15.54 36.96 -12.49
C ALA A 64 -17.04 37.30 -12.61
N ALA A 65 -17.65 37.10 -13.78
CA ALA A 65 -19.08 37.29 -13.98
C ALA A 65 -19.94 36.25 -13.21
N ALA A 66 -19.44 35.04 -13.02
CA ALA A 66 -20.11 34.02 -12.21
C ALA A 66 -20.04 34.30 -10.70
N GLY A 67 -18.88 34.77 -10.22
CA GLY A 67 -18.63 35.07 -8.81
C GLY A 67 -18.24 33.84 -7.98
N PHE A 68 -17.53 34.05 -6.87
CA PHE A 68 -16.97 32.98 -6.02
C PHE A 68 -18.04 32.03 -5.50
N ASP A 69 -19.16 32.56 -5.00
CA ASP A 69 -20.24 31.76 -4.43
C ASP A 69 -20.85 30.78 -5.44
N GLN A 70 -21.01 31.20 -6.69
CA GLN A 70 -21.56 30.34 -7.74
C GLN A 70 -20.57 29.25 -8.14
N LEU A 71 -19.28 29.57 -8.25
CA LEU A 71 -18.22 28.60 -8.52
C LEU A 71 -18.09 27.58 -7.38
N CYS A 72 -18.18 28.03 -6.13
CA CYS A 72 -18.19 27.16 -4.95
C CYS A 72 -19.40 26.21 -4.96
N LYS A 73 -20.60 26.70 -5.31
CA LYS A 73 -21.79 25.85 -5.48
C LYS A 73 -21.60 24.79 -6.57
N GLN A 74 -21.03 25.15 -7.71
CA GLN A 74 -20.74 24.21 -8.80
C GLN A 74 -19.73 23.12 -8.37
N GLN A 75 -18.63 23.53 -7.72
CA GLN A 75 -17.63 22.60 -7.21
C GLN A 75 -18.22 21.66 -6.15
N ARG A 76 -19.05 22.20 -5.25
CA ARG A 76 -19.76 21.43 -4.22
C ARG A 76 -20.70 20.40 -4.84
N ALA A 77 -21.53 20.79 -5.80
CA ALA A 77 -22.46 19.87 -6.47
C ALA A 77 -21.72 18.72 -7.18
N TRP A 78 -20.56 19.01 -7.78
CA TRP A 78 -19.72 18.00 -8.40
C TRP A 78 -19.14 17.01 -7.38
N LEU A 79 -18.61 17.49 -6.25
CA LEU A 79 -18.11 16.65 -5.16
C LEU A 79 -19.23 15.85 -4.48
N GLU A 80 -20.38 16.46 -4.23
CA GLU A 80 -21.54 15.81 -3.62
C GLU A 80 -22.03 14.62 -4.47
N SER A 81 -22.06 14.76 -5.79
CA SER A 81 -22.41 13.66 -6.70
C SER A 81 -21.46 12.46 -6.59
N PHE A 82 -20.15 12.73 -6.50
CA PHE A 82 -19.14 11.68 -6.30
C PHE A 82 -19.32 10.97 -4.96
N TRP A 83 -19.47 11.73 -3.87
CA TRP A 83 -19.63 11.16 -2.53
C TRP A 83 -20.98 10.46 -2.33
N ALA A 84 -22.06 10.94 -2.96
CA ALA A 84 -23.36 10.29 -2.95
C ALA A 84 -23.32 8.95 -3.70
N THR A 85 -22.56 8.87 -4.79
CA THR A 85 -22.33 7.60 -5.50
C THR A 85 -21.59 6.60 -4.61
N LEU A 86 -20.53 7.06 -3.93
CA LEU A 86 -19.68 6.19 -3.13
C LEU A 86 -20.32 5.77 -1.80
N ASP A 87 -21.11 6.62 -1.15
CA ASP A 87 -21.76 6.39 0.15
C ASP A 87 -20.90 5.60 1.17
N LEU A 88 -19.61 5.97 1.25
CA LEU A 88 -18.61 5.25 2.05
C LEU A 88 -18.89 5.44 3.53
N HIS A 89 -19.04 4.34 4.25
CA HIS A 89 -19.14 4.35 5.71
C HIS A 89 -18.51 3.11 6.35
N ILE A 90 -17.68 3.28 7.38
CA ILE A 90 -17.02 2.20 8.11
C ILE A 90 -17.23 2.42 9.61
N PRO A 91 -18.34 1.92 10.19
CA PRO A 91 -18.70 2.20 11.58
C PRO A 91 -17.60 1.79 12.57
N GLY A 92 -17.17 2.75 13.39
CA GLY A 92 -16.11 2.56 14.39
C GLY A 92 -14.68 2.67 13.84
N GLN A 93 -14.50 2.92 12.53
CA GLN A 93 -13.19 3.05 11.88
C GLN A 93 -13.03 4.41 11.19
N ILE A 94 -13.20 5.49 11.96
CA ILE A 94 -13.21 6.86 11.42
C ILE A 94 -11.90 7.24 10.73
N GLU A 95 -10.75 6.77 11.23
CA GLU A 95 -9.44 7.08 10.65
C GLU A 95 -9.24 6.39 9.30
N ILE A 96 -9.70 5.14 9.16
CA ILE A 96 -9.70 4.42 7.87
C ILE A 96 -10.64 5.12 6.88
N GLU A 97 -11.86 5.46 7.32
CA GLU A 97 -12.85 6.15 6.49
C GLU A 97 -12.33 7.51 6.00
N ARG A 98 -11.71 8.30 6.87
CA ARG A 98 -11.10 9.60 6.53
C ARG A 98 -9.94 9.44 5.56
N ALA A 99 -9.04 8.49 5.79
CA ALA A 99 -7.91 8.24 4.91
C ALA A 99 -8.34 7.77 3.52
N LEU A 100 -9.36 6.90 3.43
CA LEU A 100 -9.95 6.50 2.15
C LEU A 100 -10.60 7.67 1.41
N ARG A 101 -11.34 8.53 2.11
CA ARG A 101 -11.91 9.74 1.50
C ARG A 101 -10.83 10.71 1.03
N PHE A 102 -9.76 10.90 1.81
CA PHE A 102 -8.61 11.69 1.41
C PHE A 102 -7.95 11.15 0.13
N GLY A 103 -7.68 9.85 0.08
CA GLY A 103 -7.10 9.21 -1.10
C GLY A 103 -7.99 9.32 -2.34
N LEU A 104 -9.28 9.01 -2.23
CA LEU A 104 -10.22 9.09 -3.35
C LEU A 104 -10.44 10.52 -3.85
N PHE A 105 -10.40 11.51 -2.95
CA PHE A 105 -10.41 12.92 -3.33
C PHE A 105 -9.21 13.28 -4.23
N HIS A 106 -8.00 12.90 -3.83
CA HIS A 106 -6.79 13.15 -4.62
C HIS A 106 -6.79 12.39 -5.95
N VAL A 107 -7.19 11.11 -5.95
CA VAL A 107 -7.28 10.30 -7.17
C VAL A 107 -8.26 10.93 -8.17
N GLN A 108 -9.42 11.41 -7.72
CA GLN A 108 -10.39 12.07 -8.60
C GLN A 108 -9.87 13.40 -9.14
N GLN A 109 -9.16 14.19 -8.32
CA GLN A 109 -8.61 15.48 -8.73
C GLN A 109 -7.49 15.37 -9.77
N ALA A 110 -6.72 14.29 -9.71
CA ALA A 110 -5.54 14.10 -10.55
C ALA A 110 -5.84 13.68 -11.99
N VAL A 111 -7.09 13.32 -12.31
CA VAL A 111 -7.47 12.86 -13.66
C VAL A 111 -7.98 14.02 -14.50
N ALA A 112 -7.42 14.15 -15.71
CA ALA A 112 -7.91 15.11 -16.70
C ALA A 112 -9.38 14.82 -17.09
N ARG A 113 -10.21 15.86 -17.10
CA ARG A 113 -11.68 15.73 -17.27
C ARG A 113 -12.14 15.60 -18.72
N ASP A 114 -11.28 15.93 -19.68
CA ASP A 114 -11.59 16.03 -21.12
C ASP A 114 -10.82 15.00 -21.98
N GLY A 115 -10.12 14.06 -21.33
CA GLY A 115 -9.29 13.04 -21.98
C GLY A 115 -8.04 13.60 -22.66
N SER A 116 -7.62 14.84 -22.37
CA SER A 116 -6.35 15.41 -22.83
C SER A 116 -5.13 14.78 -22.15
N GLY A 117 -5.32 14.15 -20.99
CA GLY A 117 -4.29 13.46 -20.21
C GLY A 117 -4.85 12.26 -19.43
N SER A 118 -3.97 11.59 -18.68
CA SER A 118 -4.31 10.51 -17.75
C SER A 118 -4.05 10.94 -16.30
N ALA A 119 -3.82 9.99 -15.38
CA ALA A 119 -3.41 10.23 -14.00
C ALA A 119 -1.88 10.09 -13.86
N ALA A 120 -1.20 11.17 -13.48
CA ALA A 120 0.24 11.11 -13.16
C ALA A 120 0.48 10.38 -11.85
N ALA A 121 1.63 9.71 -11.68
CA ALA A 121 1.94 8.93 -10.46
C ALA A 121 1.81 9.75 -9.16
N LYS A 122 2.09 11.05 -9.25
CA LYS A 122 2.03 12.04 -8.15
C LYS A 122 0.94 13.11 -8.35
N GLY A 123 0.03 12.89 -9.30
CA GLY A 123 -0.93 13.90 -9.75
C GLY A 123 -0.24 15.19 -10.17
N LEU A 124 -0.86 16.33 -9.86
CA LEU A 124 -0.27 17.67 -9.98
C LEU A 124 0.03 18.27 -8.60
N SER A 125 0.49 17.42 -7.68
CA SER A 125 0.69 17.78 -6.27
C SER A 125 2.16 18.05 -5.89
N GLY A 126 3.09 17.84 -6.81
CA GLY A 126 4.52 18.04 -6.62
C GLY A 126 5.31 17.63 -7.86
N GLU A 127 6.63 17.82 -7.82
CA GLU A 127 7.54 17.56 -8.95
C GLU A 127 8.02 16.10 -9.02
N GLY A 128 7.67 15.27 -8.05
CA GLY A 128 8.00 13.84 -8.06
C GLY A 128 7.46 13.16 -9.32
N TYR A 129 8.34 12.44 -10.01
CA TYR A 129 8.08 11.84 -11.34
C TYR A 129 7.69 12.84 -12.45
N GLU A 130 7.81 14.15 -12.20
CA GLU A 130 7.69 15.23 -13.20
C GLU A 130 6.35 15.21 -13.96
N GLY A 131 5.26 14.76 -13.32
CA GLY A 131 3.93 14.69 -13.94
C GLY A 131 3.74 13.58 -14.98
N HIS A 132 4.66 12.61 -15.07
CA HIS A 132 4.55 11.52 -16.03
C HIS A 132 3.48 10.48 -15.65
N PHE A 133 2.86 9.92 -16.67
CA PHE A 133 1.98 8.77 -16.63
C PHE A 133 2.80 7.48 -16.76
N PHE A 134 2.37 6.47 -16.00
CA PHE A 134 2.92 5.12 -15.94
C PHE A 134 1.75 4.12 -16.00
N TRP A 135 2.06 2.83 -15.94
CA TRP A 135 1.08 1.75 -15.76
C TRP A 135 0.22 1.90 -14.49
N ASP A 136 0.69 2.66 -13.48
CA ASP A 136 -0.04 3.02 -12.26
C ASP A 136 -1.48 3.47 -12.57
N ALA A 137 -1.63 4.30 -13.60
CA ALA A 137 -2.90 4.87 -14.02
C ALA A 137 -3.92 3.79 -14.35
N GLU A 138 -3.53 2.77 -15.14
CA GLU A 138 -4.43 1.72 -15.60
C GLU A 138 -4.61 0.58 -14.58
N VAL A 139 -3.62 0.32 -13.71
CA VAL A 139 -3.68 -0.79 -12.74
C VAL A 139 -4.26 -0.38 -11.38
N PHE A 140 -4.11 0.88 -10.97
CA PHE A 140 -4.55 1.35 -9.65
C PHE A 140 -5.65 2.42 -9.73
N MET A 141 -5.40 3.56 -10.39
CA MET A 141 -6.33 4.69 -10.38
C MET A 141 -7.60 4.42 -11.19
N LEU A 142 -7.48 3.88 -12.41
CA LEU A 142 -8.63 3.56 -13.25
C LEU A 142 -9.57 2.55 -12.58
N PRO A 143 -9.09 1.42 -12.01
CA PRO A 143 -9.94 0.49 -11.28
C PRO A 143 -10.62 1.10 -10.04
N ALA A 144 -10.00 2.10 -9.41
CA ALA A 144 -10.61 2.81 -8.29
C ALA A 144 -11.78 3.70 -8.75
N LEU A 145 -11.68 4.26 -9.96
CA LEU A 145 -12.66 5.20 -10.51
C LEU A 145 -13.74 4.53 -11.36
N VAL A 146 -13.48 3.40 -12.01
CA VAL A 146 -14.36 2.84 -13.06
C VAL A 146 -15.79 2.55 -12.58
N LEU A 147 -15.96 2.20 -11.31
CA LEU A 147 -17.26 1.92 -10.69
C LEU A 147 -17.81 3.09 -9.86
N VAL A 148 -17.20 4.27 -9.89
CA VAL A 148 -17.66 5.44 -9.11
C VAL A 148 -17.76 6.69 -9.99
N ALA A 149 -16.80 6.87 -10.88
CA ALA A 149 -16.71 7.95 -11.86
C ALA A 149 -16.24 7.39 -13.24
N PRO A 150 -17.05 6.54 -13.92
CA PRO A 150 -16.66 5.90 -15.18
C PRO A 150 -16.25 6.88 -16.29
N GLN A 151 -16.78 8.12 -16.28
CA GLN A 151 -16.41 9.18 -17.20
C GLN A 151 -14.94 9.59 -17.10
N LEU A 152 -14.35 9.56 -15.90
CA LEU A 152 -12.92 9.85 -15.70
C LEU A 152 -12.06 8.70 -16.21
N ALA A 153 -12.45 7.45 -15.90
CA ALA A 153 -11.81 6.25 -16.45
C ALA A 153 -11.82 6.25 -17.99
N ARG A 154 -12.94 6.66 -18.61
CA ARG A 154 -13.04 6.83 -20.06
C ARG A 154 -12.03 7.85 -20.58
N GLY A 155 -11.91 9.00 -19.91
CA GLY A 155 -10.96 10.05 -20.28
C GLY A 155 -9.51 9.55 -20.34
N MET A 156 -9.10 8.77 -19.34
CA MET A 156 -7.76 8.15 -19.27
C MET A 156 -7.50 7.22 -20.48
N LEU A 157 -8.49 6.41 -20.86
CA LEU A 157 -8.34 5.51 -22.01
C LEU A 157 -8.43 6.23 -23.36
N VAL A 158 -9.19 7.33 -23.45
CA VAL A 158 -9.19 8.22 -24.63
C VAL A 158 -7.81 8.84 -24.83
N TYR A 159 -7.11 9.21 -23.76
CA TYR A 159 -5.72 9.67 -23.85
C TYR A 159 -4.81 8.57 -24.45
N ARG A 160 -4.93 7.32 -24.00
CA ARG A 160 -4.17 6.18 -24.58
C ARG A 160 -4.49 6.01 -26.07
N TYR A 161 -5.75 6.18 -26.48
CA TYR A 161 -6.12 6.11 -27.89
C TYR A 161 -5.50 7.24 -28.71
N ARG A 162 -5.54 8.48 -28.22
CA ARG A 162 -4.93 9.66 -28.86
C ARG A 162 -3.43 9.54 -29.06
N THR A 163 -2.77 8.74 -28.22
CA THR A 163 -1.32 8.50 -28.26
C THR A 163 -0.94 7.18 -28.94
N LEU A 164 -1.90 6.45 -29.53
CA LEU A 164 -1.65 5.15 -30.16
C LEU A 164 -0.64 5.23 -31.31
N ASP A 165 -0.65 6.29 -32.11
CA ASP A 165 0.34 6.47 -33.19
C ASP A 165 1.77 6.66 -32.65
N ARG A 166 1.91 7.30 -31.47
CA ARG A 166 3.22 7.39 -30.79
C ARG A 166 3.65 6.03 -30.23
N ALA A 167 2.71 5.23 -29.74
CA ALA A 167 2.99 3.85 -29.33
C ALA A 167 3.39 2.95 -30.53
N ARG A 168 2.80 3.17 -31.72
CA ARG A 168 3.25 2.54 -32.96
C ARG A 168 4.67 2.97 -33.33
N ALA A 169 4.98 4.26 -33.25
CA ALA A 169 6.33 4.78 -33.50
C ALA A 169 7.34 4.20 -32.50
N HIS A 170 7.01 4.16 -31.22
CA HIS A 170 7.86 3.58 -30.18
C HIS A 170 8.12 2.08 -30.39
N ALA A 171 7.12 1.33 -30.85
CA ALA A 171 7.34 -0.06 -31.25
C ALA A 171 8.38 -0.19 -32.38
N ARG A 172 8.40 0.74 -33.34
CA ARG A 172 9.42 0.77 -34.41
C ARG A 172 10.81 1.15 -33.89
N GLU A 173 10.91 2.02 -32.89
CA GLU A 173 12.18 2.37 -32.22
C GLU A 173 12.81 1.15 -31.53
N LEU A 174 11.99 0.17 -31.13
CA LEU A 174 12.40 -1.08 -30.49
C LEU A 174 12.40 -2.28 -31.45
N ASP A 175 12.56 -2.03 -32.76
CA ASP A 175 12.69 -3.03 -33.82
C ASP A 175 11.47 -3.97 -34.01
N HIS A 176 10.28 -3.61 -33.51
CA HIS A 176 9.05 -4.31 -33.86
C HIS A 176 8.58 -3.87 -35.24
N GLY A 177 8.27 -4.79 -36.15
CA GLY A 177 7.82 -4.47 -37.51
C GLY A 177 6.35 -4.05 -37.60
N GLU A 178 5.52 -4.49 -36.66
CA GLU A 178 4.08 -4.20 -36.60
C GLU A 178 3.60 -4.01 -35.15
N GLY A 179 2.35 -3.59 -34.96
CA GLY A 179 1.77 -3.38 -33.63
C GLY A 179 2.15 -2.05 -32.97
N ALA A 180 1.71 -1.88 -31.72
CA ALA A 180 1.94 -0.70 -30.89
C ALA A 180 2.45 -1.09 -29.51
N LEU A 181 3.45 -0.37 -29.01
CA LEU A 181 4.03 -0.54 -27.68
C LEU A 181 3.96 0.80 -26.96
N TYR A 182 3.15 0.87 -25.90
CA TYR A 182 3.05 2.10 -25.14
C TYR A 182 4.34 2.38 -24.37
N ALA A 183 4.72 3.66 -24.33
CA ALA A 183 5.82 4.16 -23.53
C ALA A 183 5.62 3.86 -22.04
N TRP A 184 6.67 3.39 -21.36
CA TRP A 184 6.67 3.12 -19.92
C TRP A 184 6.42 4.38 -19.11
N ARG A 185 7.11 5.47 -19.47
CA ARG A 185 7.03 6.78 -18.82
C ARG A 185 6.73 7.85 -19.86
N THR A 186 5.62 8.57 -19.71
CA THR A 186 5.23 9.56 -20.73
C THR A 186 4.30 10.67 -20.24
N ILE A 187 4.29 11.81 -20.94
CA ILE A 187 3.23 12.84 -20.85
C ILE A 187 2.52 12.94 -22.20
N SER A 188 3.26 13.03 -23.30
CA SER A 188 2.74 13.23 -24.66
C SER A 188 2.46 11.95 -25.44
N GLY A 189 2.82 10.79 -24.90
CA GLY A 189 2.77 9.47 -25.56
C GLY A 189 4.11 8.93 -26.03
N ALA A 190 5.17 9.76 -26.10
CA ALA A 190 6.53 9.31 -26.40
C ALA A 190 7.25 8.79 -25.14
N GLU A 191 8.20 7.87 -25.31
CA GLU A 191 9.00 7.33 -24.21
C GLU A 191 9.95 8.38 -23.61
N CYS A 192 10.02 8.41 -22.28
CA CYS A 192 10.87 9.33 -21.51
C CYS A 192 11.79 8.59 -20.54
N SER A 193 11.78 7.25 -20.53
CA SER A 193 12.67 6.44 -19.69
C SER A 193 14.07 6.39 -20.27
N ALA A 194 15.06 6.88 -19.52
CA ALA A 194 16.48 6.79 -19.90
C ALA A 194 17.10 5.42 -19.58
N TYR A 195 16.50 4.63 -18.68
CA TYR A 195 16.98 3.33 -18.25
C TYR A 195 16.10 2.22 -18.83
N PHE A 196 16.50 1.68 -19.99
CA PHE A 196 15.67 0.70 -20.71
C PHE A 196 15.34 -0.60 -19.92
N PRO A 197 16.23 -1.18 -19.07
CA PRO A 197 15.91 -2.42 -18.37
C PRO A 197 14.77 -2.27 -17.35
N GLY A 198 14.65 -1.10 -16.72
CA GLY A 198 13.52 -0.72 -15.86
C GLY A 198 12.54 0.22 -16.55
N GLY A 199 12.56 0.29 -17.88
CA GLY A 199 11.74 1.18 -18.69
C GLY A 199 11.13 0.39 -19.83
N SER A 200 11.62 0.59 -21.05
CA SER A 200 11.10 -0.06 -22.26
C SER A 200 11.10 -1.60 -22.27
N ALA A 201 11.87 -2.26 -21.39
CA ALA A 201 11.80 -3.72 -21.20
C ALA A 201 10.57 -4.17 -20.38
N GLN A 202 9.83 -3.25 -19.77
CA GLN A 202 8.58 -3.52 -19.05
C GLN A 202 7.39 -3.56 -20.01
N TYR A 203 7.41 -4.56 -20.91
CA TYR A 203 6.38 -4.79 -21.93
C TYR A 203 4.96 -4.98 -21.36
N HIS A 204 4.85 -5.31 -20.07
CA HIS A 204 3.57 -5.56 -19.42
C HIS A 204 2.61 -4.37 -19.46
N ILE A 205 3.09 -3.13 -19.64
CA ILE A 205 2.24 -1.94 -19.81
C ILE A 205 1.17 -2.11 -20.90
N ASN A 206 1.48 -2.83 -21.97
CA ASN A 206 0.51 -3.14 -23.02
C ASN A 206 -0.64 -4.01 -22.49
N ALA A 207 -0.32 -5.04 -21.70
CA ALA A 207 -1.34 -5.91 -21.13
C ALA A 207 -2.11 -5.22 -20.00
N ASP A 208 -1.49 -4.29 -19.27
CA ASP A 208 -2.14 -3.48 -18.24
C ASP A 208 -3.21 -2.57 -18.86
N ILE A 209 -2.87 -1.87 -19.94
CA ILE A 209 -3.81 -1.02 -20.69
C ILE A 209 -4.93 -1.88 -21.30
N ALA A 210 -4.60 -3.03 -21.89
CA ALA A 210 -5.59 -3.94 -22.45
C ALA A 210 -6.57 -4.45 -21.37
N TRP A 211 -6.07 -4.84 -20.21
CA TRP A 211 -6.87 -5.25 -19.06
C TRP A 211 -7.79 -4.11 -18.57
N ALA A 212 -7.27 -2.89 -18.49
CA ALA A 212 -8.03 -1.71 -18.07
C ALA A 212 -9.16 -1.35 -19.06
N ILE A 213 -8.92 -1.49 -20.38
CA ILE A 213 -9.96 -1.32 -21.41
C ILE A 213 -11.09 -2.33 -21.21
N ARG A 214 -10.76 -3.61 -20.99
CA ARG A 214 -11.76 -4.66 -20.73
C ARG A 214 -12.55 -4.38 -19.46
N LEU A 215 -11.86 -4.04 -18.37
CA LEU A 215 -12.48 -3.64 -17.12
C LEU A 215 -13.45 -2.47 -17.30
N TYR A 216 -13.03 -1.42 -18.02
CA TYR A 216 -13.85 -0.24 -18.29
C TYR A 216 -15.11 -0.58 -19.06
N VAL A 217 -14.99 -1.32 -20.16
CA VAL A 217 -16.14 -1.66 -21.02
C VAL A 217 -17.10 -2.60 -20.32
N ASP A 218 -16.59 -3.61 -19.60
CA ASP A 218 -17.45 -4.55 -18.88
C ASP A 218 -18.23 -3.85 -17.76
N ALA A 219 -17.58 -2.90 -17.05
CA ALA A 219 -18.17 -2.11 -15.96
C ALA A 219 -19.15 -1.03 -16.41
N SER A 220 -18.82 -0.29 -17.46
CA SER A 220 -19.62 0.85 -17.96
C SER A 220 -20.69 0.43 -18.97
N GLY A 221 -20.46 -0.66 -19.71
CA GLY A 221 -21.26 -1.02 -20.88
C GLY A 221 -20.99 -0.16 -22.12
N ASP A 222 -19.90 0.63 -22.16
CA ASP A 222 -19.55 1.49 -23.30
C ASP A 222 -18.99 0.66 -24.48
N GLU A 223 -19.88 -0.04 -25.18
CA GLU A 223 -19.57 -0.78 -26.41
C GLU A 223 -19.12 0.14 -27.55
N GLU A 224 -19.54 1.41 -27.55
CA GLU A 224 -19.13 2.39 -28.55
C GLU A 224 -17.64 2.69 -28.43
N PHE A 225 -17.15 2.94 -27.21
CA PHE A 225 -15.72 3.07 -26.96
C PHE A 225 -14.94 1.82 -27.36
N MET A 226 -15.45 0.62 -27.03
CA MET A 226 -14.80 -0.63 -27.47
C MET A 226 -14.71 -0.72 -29.00
N ARG A 227 -15.80 -0.42 -29.72
CA ARG A 227 -15.85 -0.48 -31.18
C ARG A 227 -14.90 0.53 -31.83
N ASP A 228 -14.91 1.77 -31.36
CA ASP A 228 -14.29 2.90 -32.06
C ASP A 228 -12.82 3.13 -31.68
N ALA A 229 -12.41 2.72 -30.47
CA ALA A 229 -11.06 2.92 -29.94
C ALA A 229 -10.46 1.67 -29.30
N GLY A 230 -11.21 1.01 -28.41
CA GLY A 230 -10.71 -0.13 -27.62
C GLY A 230 -10.21 -1.30 -28.46
N ALA A 231 -10.96 -1.69 -29.48
CA ALA A 231 -10.61 -2.79 -30.37
C ALA A 231 -9.30 -2.53 -31.09
N GLU A 232 -9.09 -1.32 -31.63
CA GLU A 232 -7.83 -0.98 -32.29
C GLU A 232 -6.63 -1.08 -31.35
N MET A 233 -6.75 -0.52 -30.14
CA MET A 233 -5.69 -0.59 -29.12
C MET A 233 -5.37 -2.02 -28.73
N LEU A 234 -6.38 -2.87 -28.44
CA LEU A 234 -6.16 -4.26 -28.02
C LEU A 234 -5.46 -5.07 -29.11
N LEU A 235 -5.88 -4.93 -30.37
CA LEU A 235 -5.36 -5.70 -31.49
C LEU A 235 -3.92 -5.29 -31.84
N GLU A 236 -3.62 -3.99 -31.85
CA GLU A 236 -2.28 -3.49 -32.15
C GLU A 236 -1.27 -3.83 -31.06
N THR A 237 -1.67 -3.73 -29.79
CA THR A 237 -0.80 -4.08 -28.66
C THR A 237 -0.60 -5.60 -28.54
N ALA A 238 -1.59 -6.42 -28.94
CA ALA A 238 -1.46 -7.87 -28.92
C ALA A 238 -0.41 -8.41 -29.92
N ARG A 239 -0.15 -7.68 -31.02
CA ARG A 239 0.88 -8.03 -32.00
C ARG A 239 2.29 -8.01 -31.43
N ILE A 240 2.55 -7.23 -30.39
CA ILE A 240 3.87 -7.16 -29.76
C ILE A 240 4.23 -8.51 -29.11
N TRP A 241 3.29 -9.15 -28.41
CA TRP A 241 3.52 -10.46 -27.78
C TRP A 241 3.97 -11.53 -28.78
N MET A 242 3.45 -11.50 -30.00
CA MET A 242 3.82 -12.46 -31.05
C MET A 242 5.22 -12.22 -31.64
N GLN A 243 5.77 -11.01 -31.46
CA GLN A 243 7.11 -10.65 -31.94
C GLN A 243 8.18 -10.96 -30.90
N ILE A 244 7.88 -10.79 -29.61
CA ILE A 244 8.82 -11.10 -28.51
C ILE A 244 8.68 -12.51 -27.95
N GLY A 245 7.55 -13.18 -28.21
CA GLY A 245 7.28 -14.52 -27.74
C GLY A 245 7.51 -15.59 -28.80
N HIS A 246 7.81 -16.82 -28.36
CA HIS A 246 8.04 -17.94 -29.26
C HIS A 246 7.55 -19.27 -28.66
N PHE A 247 7.20 -20.23 -29.53
CA PHE A 247 6.88 -21.59 -29.10
C PHE A 247 8.17 -22.40 -28.87
N SER A 248 8.48 -22.71 -27.62
CA SER A 248 9.70 -23.41 -27.23
C SER A 248 9.55 -24.93 -27.35
N ALA A 249 10.25 -25.53 -28.31
CA ALA A 249 10.32 -27.00 -28.45
C ALA A 249 10.92 -27.67 -27.20
N ARG A 250 11.84 -26.99 -26.48
CA ARG A 250 12.44 -27.51 -25.24
C ARG A 250 11.46 -27.55 -24.07
N ARG A 251 10.41 -26.71 -24.09
CA ARG A 251 9.34 -26.68 -23.09
C ARG A 251 8.05 -27.29 -23.61
N GLY A 252 8.16 -28.33 -24.44
CA GLY A 252 7.00 -29.08 -24.94
C GLY A 252 6.06 -28.29 -25.85
N GLY A 253 6.56 -27.23 -26.50
CA GLY A 253 5.77 -26.34 -27.34
C GLY A 253 5.05 -25.23 -26.57
N ALA A 254 5.42 -24.96 -25.31
CA ALA A 254 4.90 -23.80 -24.58
C ALA A 254 5.31 -22.48 -25.27
N PHE A 255 4.44 -21.47 -25.19
CA PHE A 255 4.73 -20.12 -25.63
C PHE A 255 5.47 -19.37 -24.51
N CYS A 256 6.69 -18.93 -24.79
CA CYS A 256 7.58 -18.29 -23.84
C CYS A 256 7.84 -16.84 -24.26
N ILE A 257 8.01 -15.96 -23.28
CA ILE A 257 8.38 -14.55 -23.48
C ILE A 257 9.67 -14.32 -22.69
N HIS A 258 10.73 -13.89 -23.38
CA HIS A 258 12.08 -13.81 -22.84
C HIS A 258 12.56 -12.35 -22.74
N GLU A 259 13.57 -12.10 -21.91
CA GLU A 259 14.24 -10.80 -21.75
C GLU A 259 13.30 -9.63 -21.43
N VAL A 260 12.33 -9.86 -20.55
CA VAL A 260 11.36 -8.85 -20.08
C VAL A 260 11.60 -8.47 -18.62
N THR A 261 11.13 -7.29 -18.23
CA THR A 261 11.08 -6.88 -16.83
C THR A 261 9.63 -6.88 -16.38
N GLY A 262 9.33 -7.51 -15.24
CA GLY A 262 8.01 -7.46 -14.62
C GLY A 262 7.86 -6.27 -13.67
N PRO A 263 6.73 -6.14 -12.94
CA PRO A 263 6.54 -5.11 -11.93
C PRO A 263 7.65 -5.06 -10.86
N ASP A 264 8.29 -6.20 -10.57
CA ASP A 264 9.48 -6.21 -9.72
C ASP A 264 10.70 -5.67 -10.48
N GLU A 265 10.93 -4.36 -10.37
CA GLU A 265 12.11 -3.70 -10.95
C GLU A 265 13.44 -4.11 -10.28
N TYR A 266 13.41 -4.94 -9.23
CA TYR A 266 14.61 -5.57 -8.65
C TYR A 266 14.99 -6.88 -9.34
N SER A 267 14.31 -7.20 -10.43
CA SER A 267 14.66 -8.25 -11.38
C SER A 267 14.40 -7.76 -12.80
N ALA A 268 15.45 -7.41 -13.56
CA ALA A 268 15.30 -6.91 -14.93
C ALA A 268 15.80 -7.91 -15.98
N LEU A 269 15.20 -7.87 -17.17
CA LEU A 269 15.57 -8.69 -18.35
C LEU A 269 15.57 -10.19 -18.04
N VAL A 270 14.50 -10.67 -17.39
CA VAL A 270 14.31 -12.07 -17.02
C VAL A 270 13.46 -12.82 -18.06
N ASP A 271 13.56 -14.14 -18.05
CA ASP A 271 12.76 -15.00 -18.90
C ASP A 271 11.50 -15.48 -18.18
N ASN A 272 10.37 -15.40 -18.90
CA ASN A 272 9.08 -15.91 -18.48
C ASN A 272 8.61 -15.35 -17.13
N ASN A 273 8.75 -14.03 -16.94
CA ASN A 273 8.17 -13.35 -15.77
C ASN A 273 6.67 -13.70 -15.66
N HIS A 274 6.25 -14.16 -14.48
CA HIS A 274 4.92 -14.71 -14.25
C HIS A 274 3.83 -13.65 -14.46
N TYR A 275 4.05 -12.43 -13.97
CA TYR A 275 3.12 -11.32 -14.19
C TYR A 275 2.95 -11.03 -15.68
N THR A 276 4.05 -10.82 -16.39
CA THR A 276 4.06 -10.51 -17.82
C THR A 276 3.39 -11.63 -18.62
N ASN A 277 3.77 -12.89 -18.41
CA ASN A 277 3.16 -14.03 -19.13
C ASN A 277 1.67 -14.17 -18.84
N ARG A 278 1.25 -14.00 -17.57
CA ARG A 278 -0.15 -14.15 -17.17
C ARG A 278 -1.02 -13.04 -17.75
N MET A 279 -0.53 -11.81 -17.72
CA MET A 279 -1.22 -10.65 -18.28
C MET A 279 -1.23 -10.70 -19.82
N ALA A 280 -0.13 -11.10 -20.46
CA ALA A 280 -0.07 -11.33 -21.91
C ALA A 280 -1.04 -12.44 -22.36
N GLN A 281 -1.14 -13.54 -21.59
CA GLN A 281 -2.11 -14.60 -21.84
C GLN A 281 -3.54 -14.06 -21.86
N GLN A 282 -3.90 -13.23 -20.86
CA GLN A 282 -5.23 -12.64 -20.78
C GLN A 282 -5.47 -11.67 -21.94
N HIS A 283 -4.51 -10.78 -22.22
CA HIS A 283 -4.59 -9.83 -23.33
C HIS A 283 -4.75 -10.52 -24.69
N LEU A 284 -3.98 -11.57 -24.98
CA LEU A 284 -4.10 -12.34 -26.23
C LEU A 284 -5.48 -13.00 -26.37
N ARG A 285 -6.05 -13.52 -25.27
CA ARG A 285 -7.42 -14.05 -25.26
C ARG A 285 -8.46 -12.96 -25.52
N ASP A 286 -8.29 -11.82 -24.88
CA ASP A 286 -9.21 -10.68 -25.01
C ASP A 286 -9.15 -10.07 -26.42
N ALA A 287 -7.97 -9.94 -27.02
CA ALA A 287 -7.80 -9.46 -28.38
C ALA A 287 -8.48 -10.40 -29.39
N ALA A 288 -8.32 -11.73 -29.22
CA ALA A 288 -9.01 -12.71 -30.06
C ALA A 288 -10.54 -12.64 -29.87
N ALA A 289 -11.03 -12.54 -28.63
CA ALA A 289 -12.45 -12.42 -28.34
C ALA A 289 -13.07 -11.12 -28.88
N VAL A 290 -12.34 -10.00 -28.80
CA VAL A 290 -12.79 -8.71 -29.35
C VAL A 290 -12.81 -8.71 -30.88
N ALA A 291 -11.86 -9.37 -31.55
CA ALA A 291 -11.91 -9.58 -32.98
C ALA A 291 -13.18 -10.36 -33.41
N GLU A 292 -13.50 -11.44 -32.70
CA GLU A 292 -14.72 -12.24 -32.93
C GLU A 292 -15.98 -11.42 -32.66
N TRP A 293 -16.02 -10.67 -31.56
CA TRP A 293 -17.13 -9.78 -31.21
C TRP A 293 -17.35 -8.68 -32.24
N MET A 294 -16.28 -8.01 -32.70
CA MET A 294 -16.35 -7.00 -33.77
C MET A 294 -16.91 -7.60 -35.06
N ALA A 295 -16.41 -8.77 -35.47
CA ALA A 295 -16.88 -9.44 -36.67
C ALA A 295 -18.36 -9.84 -36.60
N ALA A 296 -18.82 -10.30 -35.44
CA ALA A 296 -20.20 -10.75 -35.23
C ALA A 296 -21.19 -9.59 -35.07
N ARG A 297 -20.82 -8.54 -34.32
CA ARG A 297 -21.75 -7.47 -33.90
C ARG A 297 -21.65 -6.21 -34.75
N TYR A 298 -20.46 -5.92 -35.29
CA TYR A 298 -20.19 -4.71 -36.10
C TYR A 298 -19.42 -5.06 -37.39
N PRO A 299 -19.98 -5.90 -38.29
CA PRO A 299 -19.26 -6.45 -39.44
C PRO A 299 -18.68 -5.37 -40.37
N GLN A 300 -19.38 -4.25 -40.56
CA GLN A 300 -18.88 -3.14 -41.39
C GLN A 300 -17.69 -2.43 -40.73
N ALA A 301 -17.81 -2.06 -39.45
CA ALA A 301 -16.72 -1.44 -38.70
C ALA A 301 -15.51 -2.38 -38.57
N TRP A 302 -15.75 -3.69 -38.45
CA TRP A 302 -14.70 -4.71 -38.46
C TRP A 302 -13.92 -4.73 -39.75
N VAL A 303 -14.59 -4.71 -40.91
CA VAL A 303 -13.92 -4.67 -42.22
C VAL A 303 -13.07 -3.40 -42.34
N THR A 304 -13.62 -2.24 -41.97
CA THR A 304 -12.89 -0.97 -41.99
C THR A 304 -11.66 -1.00 -41.06
N LEU A 305 -11.82 -1.47 -39.82
CA LEU A 305 -10.73 -1.54 -38.86
C LEU A 305 -9.62 -2.50 -39.35
N ARG A 306 -9.99 -3.70 -39.81
CA ARG A 306 -9.04 -4.67 -40.37
C ARG A 306 -8.24 -4.10 -41.52
N GLN A 307 -8.89 -3.38 -42.43
CA GLN A 307 -8.21 -2.73 -43.55
C GLN A 307 -7.28 -1.62 -43.06
N ARG A 308 -7.74 -0.78 -42.12
CA ARG A 308 -6.96 0.34 -41.56
C ARG A 308 -5.67 -0.12 -40.89
N ILE A 309 -5.71 -1.18 -40.07
CA ILE A 309 -4.53 -1.68 -39.34
C ILE A 309 -3.83 -2.86 -40.04
N GLY A 310 -4.29 -3.24 -41.24
CA GLY A 310 -3.75 -4.38 -41.99
C GLY A 310 -3.85 -5.72 -41.25
N LEU A 311 -4.94 -5.97 -40.52
CA LEU A 311 -5.08 -7.19 -39.71
C LEU A 311 -5.32 -8.44 -40.57
N ARG A 312 -4.37 -9.39 -40.50
CA ARG A 312 -4.45 -10.67 -41.20
C ARG A 312 -5.44 -11.59 -40.52
N GLU A 313 -6.14 -12.40 -41.33
CA GLU A 313 -7.24 -13.26 -40.85
C GLU A 313 -6.80 -14.29 -39.80
N GLN A 314 -5.55 -14.74 -39.88
CA GLN A 314 -4.99 -15.75 -38.98
C GLN A 314 -4.53 -15.21 -37.62
N GLU A 315 -4.35 -13.90 -37.47
CA GLU A 315 -3.79 -13.31 -36.24
C GLU A 315 -4.62 -13.64 -34.98
N PRO A 316 -5.96 -13.48 -34.95
CA PRO A 316 -6.77 -13.86 -33.79
C PRO A 316 -6.63 -15.33 -33.37
N ARG A 317 -6.49 -16.24 -34.34
CA ARG A 317 -6.29 -17.67 -34.06
C ARG A 317 -4.89 -17.94 -33.49
N GLN A 318 -3.87 -17.24 -33.99
CA GLN A 318 -2.50 -17.32 -33.47
C GLN A 318 -2.40 -16.79 -32.04
N TRP A 319 -3.08 -15.69 -31.72
CA TRP A 319 -3.14 -15.16 -30.36
C TRP A 319 -3.77 -16.16 -29.38
N ARG A 320 -4.90 -16.76 -29.75
CA ARG A 320 -5.54 -17.79 -28.90
C ARG A 320 -4.62 -18.99 -28.69
N ARG A 321 -3.94 -19.46 -29.74
CA ARG A 321 -2.94 -20.54 -29.65
C ARG A 321 -1.78 -20.18 -28.71
N ALA A 322 -1.23 -18.98 -28.81
CA ALA A 322 -0.14 -18.52 -27.94
C ALA A 322 -0.60 -18.42 -26.48
N ALA A 323 -1.79 -17.87 -26.25
CA ALA A 323 -2.37 -17.77 -24.91
C ALA A 323 -2.61 -19.14 -24.26
N ASP A 324 -3.11 -20.12 -25.01
CA ASP A 324 -3.38 -21.47 -24.50
C ASP A 324 -2.09 -22.27 -24.25
N ALA A 325 -1.02 -21.95 -24.97
CA ALA A 325 0.30 -22.54 -24.77
C ALA A 325 1.18 -21.76 -23.78
N MET A 326 0.72 -20.64 -23.21
CA MET A 326 1.55 -19.74 -22.39
C MET A 326 2.27 -20.48 -21.25
N HIS A 327 3.57 -20.25 -21.12
CA HIS A 327 4.37 -20.84 -20.05
C HIS A 327 4.08 -20.16 -18.69
N LEU A 328 3.45 -20.90 -17.78
CA LEU A 328 3.11 -20.49 -16.42
C LEU A 328 3.36 -21.65 -15.44
N PRO A 329 4.63 -22.01 -15.18
CA PRO A 329 4.95 -23.18 -14.37
C PRO A 329 4.53 -22.97 -12.91
N VAL A 330 4.26 -24.07 -12.22
CA VAL A 330 4.14 -24.12 -10.75
C VAL A 330 5.37 -24.86 -10.25
N ASP A 331 6.08 -24.27 -9.29
CA ASP A 331 7.18 -24.97 -8.63
C ASP A 331 6.62 -26.15 -7.81
N ALA A 332 7.10 -27.35 -8.08
CA ALA A 332 6.54 -28.57 -7.50
C ALA A 332 6.90 -28.73 -6.00
N ALA A 333 8.02 -28.16 -5.56
CA ALA A 333 8.51 -28.32 -4.19
C ALA A 333 7.79 -27.37 -3.22
N LEU A 334 7.65 -26.11 -3.62
CA LEU A 334 7.02 -25.04 -2.84
C LEU A 334 5.52 -24.98 -3.09
N GLY A 335 5.05 -25.41 -4.26
CA GLY A 335 3.67 -25.25 -4.69
C GLY A 335 3.28 -23.78 -4.78
N ILE A 336 4.11 -23.00 -5.47
CA ILE A 336 3.93 -21.57 -5.76
C ILE A 336 4.17 -21.31 -7.24
N TYR A 337 3.74 -20.15 -7.73
CA TYR A 337 4.23 -19.63 -8.99
C TYR A 337 5.60 -18.97 -8.76
N PRO A 338 6.70 -19.43 -9.42
CA PRO A 338 7.95 -18.70 -9.43
C PRO A 338 7.80 -17.40 -10.22
N GLN A 339 8.60 -16.38 -9.87
CA GLN A 339 8.47 -15.04 -10.46
C GLN A 339 8.97 -15.04 -11.90
N ASP A 340 10.04 -15.77 -12.17
CA ASP A 340 10.66 -15.96 -13.47
C ASP A 340 11.42 -17.30 -13.44
N ASP A 341 11.96 -17.70 -14.60
CA ASP A 341 12.65 -18.99 -14.76
C ASP A 341 13.84 -19.19 -13.79
N GLY A 342 14.51 -18.12 -13.37
CA GLY A 342 15.72 -18.18 -12.53
C GLY A 342 15.55 -17.62 -11.12
N PHE A 343 14.36 -17.17 -10.72
CA PHE A 343 14.16 -16.49 -9.43
C PHE A 343 14.51 -17.41 -8.26
N LEU A 344 14.00 -18.63 -8.25
CA LEU A 344 14.17 -19.58 -7.14
C LEU A 344 15.59 -20.16 -7.05
N ASP A 345 16.38 -20.09 -8.12
CA ASP A 345 17.76 -20.58 -8.15
C ASP A 345 18.76 -19.58 -7.54
N ARG A 346 18.33 -18.33 -7.30
CA ARG A 346 19.14 -17.29 -6.68
C ARG A 346 19.20 -17.45 -5.16
N PRO A 347 20.28 -17.05 -4.48
CA PRO A 347 20.31 -17.00 -3.01
C PRO A 347 19.31 -15.97 -2.45
N ARG A 348 18.92 -16.13 -1.18
CA ARG A 348 18.22 -15.08 -0.42
C ARG A 348 19.13 -13.85 -0.27
N LEU A 349 18.54 -12.65 -0.22
CA LEU A 349 19.30 -11.43 0.08
C LEU A 349 19.89 -11.54 1.50
N PRO A 350 21.22 -11.42 1.69
CA PRO A 350 21.84 -11.41 3.00
C PRO A 350 21.33 -10.27 3.87
N ASP A 351 21.15 -10.51 5.17
CA ASP A 351 20.66 -9.51 6.13
C ASP A 351 21.59 -8.28 6.20
N GLU A 352 22.89 -8.45 5.96
CA GLU A 352 23.86 -7.35 5.93
C GLU A 352 23.64 -6.40 4.74
N LEU A 353 23.19 -6.94 3.60
CA LEU A 353 22.87 -6.13 2.42
C LEU A 353 21.48 -5.49 2.53
N ARG A 354 20.55 -6.17 3.20
CA ARG A 354 19.25 -5.59 3.57
C ARG A 354 19.48 -4.39 4.48
N GLY A 355 20.12 -4.62 5.63
CA GLY A 355 20.55 -3.64 6.63
C GLY A 355 19.41 -2.75 7.17
N ASP A 356 19.72 -1.94 8.18
CA ASP A 356 18.76 -1.01 8.82
C ASP A 356 18.76 0.39 8.18
N GLY A 357 19.42 0.57 7.03
CA GLY A 357 19.55 1.92 6.49
C GLY A 357 18.30 2.36 5.75
N ASP A 358 17.95 3.63 5.95
CA ASP A 358 16.72 4.21 5.46
C ASP A 358 16.63 4.23 3.93
N GLY A 359 15.43 3.94 3.43
CA GLY A 359 15.03 4.11 2.03
C GLY A 359 15.28 2.90 1.12
N PRO A 360 14.86 3.02 -0.16
CA PRO A 360 14.90 1.91 -1.11
C PRO A 360 16.28 1.32 -1.36
N LEU A 361 16.35 -0.01 -1.55
CA LEU A 361 17.61 -0.73 -1.80
C LEU A 361 18.35 -0.19 -3.03
N LEU A 362 17.63 0.19 -4.09
CA LEU A 362 18.22 0.74 -5.32
C LEU A 362 18.99 2.06 -5.11
N LEU A 363 18.68 2.81 -4.05
CA LEU A 363 19.42 4.03 -3.71
C LEU A 363 20.72 3.74 -2.93
N ARG A 364 20.87 2.52 -2.41
CA ARG A 364 21.97 2.08 -1.55
C ARG A 364 22.87 1.04 -2.20
N LEU A 365 22.31 0.21 -3.08
CA LEU A 365 22.97 -0.93 -3.70
C LEU A 365 22.90 -0.83 -5.21
N HIS A 366 24.00 -1.23 -5.86
CA HIS A 366 24.02 -1.35 -7.32
C HIS A 366 23.00 -2.41 -7.79
N PRO A 367 22.26 -2.20 -8.90
CA PRO A 367 21.27 -3.15 -9.41
C PRO A 367 21.77 -4.58 -9.55
N LEU A 368 22.99 -4.78 -10.08
CA LEU A 368 23.60 -6.11 -10.20
C LEU A 368 23.83 -6.84 -8.87
N THR A 369 23.87 -6.12 -7.74
CA THR A 369 23.88 -6.73 -6.41
C THR A 369 22.48 -7.25 -6.07
N ILE A 370 21.47 -6.44 -6.33
CA ILE A 370 20.07 -6.76 -6.04
C ILE A 370 19.59 -7.93 -6.92
N TYR A 371 19.82 -7.85 -8.24
CA TYR A 371 19.31 -8.79 -9.24
C TYR A 371 19.82 -10.24 -9.08
N ARG A 372 20.85 -10.44 -8.25
CA ARG A 372 21.44 -11.75 -7.93
C ARG A 372 20.72 -12.47 -6.79
N HIS A 373 19.72 -11.85 -6.17
CA HIS A 373 19.06 -12.37 -4.99
C HIS A 373 17.56 -12.51 -5.19
N GLN A 374 16.95 -13.36 -4.35
CA GLN A 374 15.50 -13.42 -4.18
C GLN A 374 15.03 -12.23 -3.35
N VAL A 375 14.81 -11.10 -4.00
CA VAL A 375 14.25 -9.88 -3.38
C VAL A 375 13.37 -9.18 -4.40
N CYS A 376 12.19 -8.76 -3.95
CA CYS A 376 11.24 -8.01 -4.78
C CYS A 376 11.10 -6.58 -4.25
N LYS A 377 11.17 -5.59 -5.14
CA LYS A 377 10.84 -4.19 -4.84
C LYS A 377 9.38 -4.07 -4.37
N GLN A 378 8.49 -4.77 -5.09
CA GLN A 378 7.04 -4.64 -4.98
C GLN A 378 6.32 -5.91 -5.43
N ALA A 379 4.99 -5.93 -5.30
CA ALA A 379 4.17 -7.04 -5.78
C ALA A 379 4.31 -7.27 -7.30
N ASP A 380 4.75 -8.48 -7.68
CA ASP A 380 4.85 -8.95 -9.07
C ASP A 380 3.91 -10.16 -9.26
N THR A 381 4.33 -11.35 -8.84
CA THR A 381 3.51 -12.57 -8.91
C THR A 381 2.25 -12.44 -8.06
N VAL A 382 2.35 -11.77 -6.90
CA VAL A 382 1.19 -11.42 -6.05
C VAL A 382 0.19 -10.57 -6.83
N LEU A 383 0.65 -9.58 -7.59
CA LEU A 383 -0.22 -8.71 -8.37
C LEU A 383 -0.88 -9.47 -9.54
N ALA A 384 -0.17 -10.41 -10.17
CA ALA A 384 -0.73 -11.27 -11.22
C ALA A 384 -1.95 -12.06 -10.70
N LEU A 385 -1.88 -12.56 -9.47
CA LEU A 385 -2.97 -13.27 -8.81
C LEU A 385 -4.14 -12.36 -8.40
N VAL A 386 -3.87 -11.08 -8.18
CA VAL A 386 -4.89 -10.06 -7.90
C VAL A 386 -5.66 -9.70 -9.17
N LEU A 387 -4.97 -9.44 -10.28
CA LEU A 387 -5.58 -8.94 -11.52
C LEU A 387 -6.10 -10.06 -12.44
N ALA A 388 -5.33 -11.14 -12.58
CA ALA A 388 -5.57 -12.24 -13.52
C ALA A 388 -5.54 -13.63 -12.84
N GLY A 389 -5.81 -13.70 -11.53
CA GLY A 389 -5.84 -14.94 -10.74
C GLY A 389 -7.20 -15.65 -10.72
N ALA A 390 -8.12 -15.35 -11.64
CA ALA A 390 -9.38 -16.08 -11.77
C ALA A 390 -9.10 -17.56 -12.05
N GLY A 391 -9.82 -18.46 -11.38
CA GLY A 391 -9.63 -19.92 -11.50
C GLY A 391 -8.37 -20.49 -10.82
N VAL A 392 -7.50 -19.67 -10.25
CA VAL A 392 -6.35 -20.15 -9.46
C VAL A 392 -6.82 -20.58 -8.07
N ASP A 393 -6.41 -21.78 -7.68
CA ASP A 393 -6.70 -22.40 -6.38
C ASP A 393 -6.29 -21.50 -5.19
N ALA A 394 -7.12 -21.51 -4.15
CA ALA A 394 -6.93 -20.64 -2.99
C ALA A 394 -5.66 -21.00 -2.20
N GLU A 395 -5.32 -22.29 -2.09
CA GLU A 395 -4.14 -22.75 -1.35
C GLU A 395 -2.85 -22.39 -2.11
N LEU A 396 -2.86 -22.48 -3.44
CA LEU A 396 -1.77 -21.98 -4.28
C LEU A 396 -1.58 -20.46 -4.13
N LYS A 397 -2.66 -19.67 -4.10
CA LYS A 397 -2.60 -18.22 -3.79
C LYS A 397 -1.99 -17.95 -2.42
N ARG A 398 -2.42 -18.70 -1.40
CA ARG A 398 -1.96 -18.55 -0.01
C ARG A 398 -0.46 -18.82 0.10
N ARG A 399 0.02 -19.95 -0.43
CA ARG A 399 1.44 -20.29 -0.44
C ARG A 399 2.29 -19.29 -1.20
N THR A 400 1.79 -18.81 -2.34
CA THR A 400 2.46 -17.78 -3.13
C THR A 400 2.57 -16.47 -2.34
N LEU A 401 1.47 -16.00 -1.74
CA LEU A 401 1.47 -14.81 -0.87
C LEU A 401 2.50 -14.93 0.27
N GLU A 402 2.51 -16.04 1.00
CA GLU A 402 3.40 -16.25 2.15
C GLU A 402 4.87 -16.35 1.76
N TYR A 403 5.16 -16.88 0.57
CA TYR A 403 6.52 -16.91 0.05
C TYR A 403 7.00 -15.50 -0.33
N TYR A 404 6.21 -14.76 -1.11
CA TYR A 404 6.61 -13.44 -1.60
C TYR A 404 6.63 -12.38 -0.49
N GLU A 405 5.82 -12.54 0.57
CA GLU A 405 5.88 -11.69 1.77
C GLU A 405 7.27 -11.72 2.43
N GLN A 406 7.99 -12.85 2.33
CA GLN A 406 9.33 -12.98 2.94
C GLN A 406 10.44 -12.27 2.16
N VAL A 407 10.23 -12.04 0.86
CA VAL A 407 11.25 -11.49 -0.05
C VAL A 407 10.90 -10.10 -0.58
N THR A 408 9.71 -9.58 -0.29
CA THR A 408 9.30 -8.25 -0.75
C THR A 408 9.69 -7.19 0.26
N VAL A 409 10.44 -6.19 -0.15
CA VAL A 409 10.88 -5.09 0.74
C VAL A 409 9.90 -3.91 0.78
N HIS A 410 8.92 -3.88 -0.12
CA HIS A 410 7.90 -2.83 -0.19
C HIS A 410 8.47 -1.42 -0.43
N ASP A 411 9.60 -1.33 -1.14
CA ASP A 411 10.27 -0.07 -1.54
C ASP A 411 9.42 0.79 -2.49
N SER A 412 8.33 0.22 -3.01
CA SER A 412 7.31 0.91 -3.79
C SER A 412 5.99 1.01 -3.04
N THR A 413 5.40 2.19 -3.06
CA THR A 413 4.07 2.45 -2.49
C THR A 413 2.93 1.69 -3.19
N LEU A 414 3.20 1.12 -4.38
CA LEU A 414 2.29 0.23 -5.10
C LEU A 414 2.12 -1.15 -4.42
N SER A 415 3.08 -1.54 -3.56
CA SER A 415 3.21 -2.91 -3.10
C SER A 415 2.13 -3.32 -2.08
N ALA A 416 2.01 -2.58 -0.97
CA ALA A 416 1.20 -3.00 0.18
C ALA A 416 -0.27 -3.27 -0.17
N SER A 417 -0.88 -2.42 -1.00
CA SER A 417 -2.29 -2.59 -1.41
C SER A 417 -2.56 -3.92 -2.13
N SER A 418 -1.62 -4.40 -2.95
CA SER A 418 -1.75 -5.67 -3.68
C SER A 418 -1.68 -6.87 -2.73
N PHE A 419 -0.79 -6.80 -1.74
CA PHE A 419 -0.72 -7.78 -0.66
C PHE A 419 -1.98 -7.75 0.20
N ALA A 420 -2.54 -6.57 0.49
CA ALA A 420 -3.81 -6.44 1.21
C ALA A 420 -4.96 -7.16 0.48
N VAL A 421 -5.08 -6.94 -0.83
CA VAL A 421 -6.10 -7.61 -1.65
C VAL A 421 -5.92 -9.13 -1.63
N LEU A 422 -4.72 -9.63 -1.91
CA LEU A 422 -4.50 -11.08 -1.96
C LEU A 422 -4.66 -11.74 -0.58
N ALA A 423 -4.18 -11.12 0.49
CA ALA A 423 -4.39 -11.57 1.86
C ALA A 423 -5.88 -11.68 2.21
N ALA A 424 -6.67 -10.68 1.84
CA ALA A 424 -8.11 -10.72 2.03
C ALA A 424 -8.75 -11.84 1.20
N MET A 425 -8.32 -12.07 -0.04
CA MET A 425 -8.83 -13.14 -0.92
C MET A 425 -8.59 -14.54 -0.34
N VAL A 426 -7.47 -14.76 0.33
CA VAL A 426 -7.14 -16.05 0.97
C VAL A 426 -7.62 -16.15 2.42
N GLY A 427 -8.42 -15.19 2.89
CA GLY A 427 -9.02 -15.22 4.24
C GLY A 427 -8.10 -14.78 5.37
N GLN A 428 -6.91 -14.23 5.08
CA GLN A 428 -6.00 -13.67 6.07
C GLN A 428 -6.36 -12.21 6.38
N THR A 429 -7.55 -11.96 6.91
CA THR A 429 -8.14 -10.60 7.06
C THR A 429 -7.32 -9.68 7.97
N ALA A 430 -6.72 -10.19 9.04
CA ALA A 430 -5.85 -9.38 9.92
C ALA A 430 -4.57 -8.93 9.21
N LYS A 431 -4.01 -9.78 8.33
CA LYS A 431 -2.87 -9.42 7.49
C LYS A 431 -3.27 -8.39 6.42
N ALA A 432 -4.43 -8.59 5.82
CA ALA A 432 -4.99 -7.64 4.86
C ALA A 432 -5.19 -6.25 5.46
N GLU A 433 -5.64 -6.16 6.71
CA GLU A 433 -5.84 -4.90 7.42
C GLU A 433 -4.51 -4.19 7.70
N ARG A 434 -3.45 -4.92 8.09
CA ARG A 434 -2.11 -4.31 8.25
C ARG A 434 -1.62 -3.68 6.96
N TYR A 435 -1.65 -4.43 5.85
CA TYR A 435 -1.22 -3.92 4.56
C TYR A 435 -2.12 -2.78 4.03
N LEU A 436 -3.42 -2.79 4.36
CA LEU A 436 -4.30 -1.66 4.10
C LEU A 436 -3.80 -0.41 4.84
N MET A 437 -3.44 -0.53 6.11
CA MET A 437 -2.92 0.60 6.89
C MET A 437 -1.58 1.11 6.36
N ASP A 438 -0.67 0.20 5.99
CA ASP A 438 0.62 0.56 5.37
C ASP A 438 0.41 1.37 4.08
N SER A 439 -0.64 1.07 3.30
CA SER A 439 -1.00 1.80 2.09
C SER A 439 -1.76 3.11 2.37
N LEU A 440 -2.62 3.15 3.38
CA LEU A 440 -3.47 4.31 3.71
C LEU A 440 -2.68 5.46 4.32
N ARG A 441 -1.63 5.14 5.07
CA ARG A 441 -0.89 6.10 5.88
C ARG A 441 0.36 6.66 5.19
N VAL A 442 0.71 6.17 4.00
CA VAL A 442 1.89 6.60 3.21
C VAL A 442 2.04 8.13 3.21
N ASP A 443 1.03 8.86 2.75
CA ASP A 443 1.10 10.32 2.61
C ASP A 443 0.67 11.07 3.89
N LEU A 444 -0.19 10.45 4.71
CA LEU A 444 -0.68 11.09 5.95
C LEU A 444 0.40 11.13 7.04
N ASP A 445 1.28 10.12 7.07
CA ASP A 445 2.38 9.98 8.03
C ASP A 445 3.76 10.12 7.39
N ASP A 446 3.82 10.41 6.09
CA ASP A 446 5.06 10.48 5.30
C ASP A 446 5.97 9.25 5.48
N LEU A 447 5.40 8.04 5.41
CA LEU A 447 6.10 6.79 5.70
C LEU A 447 7.31 6.53 4.79
N HIS A 448 7.35 7.15 3.62
CA HIS A 448 8.46 7.04 2.66
C HIS A 448 9.38 8.29 2.66
N GLY A 449 9.12 9.28 3.52
CA GLY A 449 9.93 10.50 3.66
C GLY A 449 10.00 11.40 2.42
N ASN A 450 9.04 11.27 1.51
CA ASN A 450 9.06 11.93 0.19
C ASN A 450 7.68 12.44 -0.26
N THR A 451 6.72 12.58 0.66
CA THR A 451 5.40 13.17 0.39
C THR A 451 5.52 14.62 -0.07
N ALA A 452 6.56 15.34 0.34
CA ALA A 452 6.87 16.70 -0.13
C ALA A 452 7.10 16.78 -1.65
N HIS A 453 7.45 15.67 -2.30
CA HIS A 453 7.56 15.59 -3.77
C HIS A 453 6.22 15.31 -4.46
N GLY A 454 5.12 15.23 -3.71
CA GLY A 454 3.77 14.94 -4.18
C GLY A 454 3.20 13.66 -3.57
N VAL A 455 1.87 13.58 -3.53
CA VAL A 455 1.14 12.44 -2.95
C VAL A 455 1.20 11.19 -3.81
N HIS A 456 1.14 10.00 -3.22
CA HIS A 456 1.26 8.73 -3.91
C HIS A 456 -0.09 8.19 -4.38
N LEU A 457 -0.53 8.59 -5.57
CA LEU A 457 -1.87 8.26 -6.06
C LEU A 457 -2.12 6.75 -6.20
N ALA A 458 -1.09 5.95 -6.50
CA ALA A 458 -1.24 4.50 -6.63
C ALA A 458 -1.53 3.84 -5.28
N ALA A 459 -0.92 4.32 -4.19
CA ALA A 459 -1.23 3.87 -2.82
C ALA A 459 -2.61 4.34 -2.36
N MET A 460 -3.00 5.58 -2.70
CA MET A 460 -4.33 6.10 -2.41
C MET A 460 -5.42 5.29 -3.11
N ALA A 461 -5.28 5.05 -4.41
CA ALA A 461 -6.19 4.21 -5.17
C ALA A 461 -6.15 2.75 -4.69
N GLY A 462 -4.96 2.21 -4.45
CA GLY A 462 -4.73 0.86 -3.95
C GLY A 462 -5.42 0.60 -2.61
N SER A 463 -5.46 1.58 -1.71
CA SER A 463 -6.17 1.48 -0.43
C SER A 463 -7.68 1.26 -0.62
N TRP A 464 -8.29 1.94 -1.60
CA TRP A 464 -9.68 1.68 -1.98
C TRP A 464 -9.86 0.30 -2.63
N LEU A 465 -8.89 -0.16 -3.42
CA LEU A 465 -8.92 -1.51 -3.99
C LEU A 465 -8.78 -2.59 -2.92
N ALA A 466 -8.00 -2.36 -1.87
CA ALA A 466 -7.92 -3.25 -0.71
C ALA A 466 -9.28 -3.40 0.00
N LEU A 467 -10.06 -2.32 0.14
CA LEU A 467 -11.43 -2.39 0.64
C LEU A 467 -12.38 -3.10 -0.34
N SER A 468 -12.49 -2.57 -1.56
CA SER A 468 -13.50 -3.00 -2.53
C SER A 468 -13.19 -4.38 -3.12
N ARG A 469 -11.97 -4.60 -3.60
CA ARG A 469 -11.55 -5.88 -4.23
C ARG A 469 -10.97 -6.86 -3.23
N GLY A 470 -10.39 -6.40 -2.12
CA GLY A 470 -9.92 -7.27 -1.03
C GLY A 470 -11.09 -7.73 -0.16
N PHE A 471 -11.51 -6.89 0.79
CA PHE A 471 -12.53 -7.27 1.77
C PHE A 471 -13.91 -7.54 1.16
N ALA A 472 -14.40 -6.69 0.26
CA ALA A 472 -15.69 -6.95 -0.40
C ALA A 472 -15.61 -8.02 -1.50
N GLY A 473 -14.41 -8.44 -1.89
CA GLY A 473 -14.20 -9.44 -2.94
C GLY A 473 -14.78 -8.99 -4.29
N LEU A 474 -14.89 -7.68 -4.55
CA LEU A 474 -15.48 -7.14 -5.77
C LEU A 474 -14.67 -7.59 -6.99
N ARG A 475 -15.33 -8.19 -7.98
CA ARG A 475 -14.75 -8.51 -9.28
C ARG A 475 -15.72 -8.07 -10.39
N VAL A 476 -15.15 -7.68 -11.52
CA VAL A 476 -15.90 -7.41 -12.74
C VAL A 476 -15.77 -8.64 -13.63
N GLU A 477 -16.89 -9.31 -13.87
CA GLU A 477 -16.99 -10.40 -14.83
C GLU A 477 -17.81 -9.92 -16.03
N HIS A 478 -17.58 -10.51 -17.21
CA HIS A 478 -18.09 -9.99 -18.48
C HIS A 478 -19.60 -9.68 -18.50
N ASP A 479 -20.43 -10.45 -17.77
CA ASP A 479 -21.88 -10.30 -17.73
C ASP A 479 -22.46 -9.89 -16.35
N ALA A 480 -21.62 -9.74 -15.33
CA ALA A 480 -22.07 -9.46 -13.96
C ALA A 480 -20.96 -8.83 -13.10
N ILE A 481 -21.37 -8.02 -12.14
CA ILE A 481 -20.51 -7.64 -11.01
C ILE A 481 -20.57 -8.76 -9.95
N ALA A 482 -19.42 -9.17 -9.43
CA ALA A 482 -19.29 -10.26 -8.47
C ALA A 482 -18.72 -9.79 -7.13
N PHE A 483 -19.11 -10.44 -6.05
CA PHE A 483 -18.71 -10.13 -4.68
C PHE A 483 -18.47 -11.41 -3.88
N ALA A 484 -17.45 -11.37 -3.02
CA ALA A 484 -17.18 -12.40 -2.01
C ALA A 484 -16.81 -11.73 -0.67
N PRO A 485 -17.78 -11.07 0.00
CA PRO A 485 -17.45 -10.13 1.06
C PRO A 485 -17.06 -10.80 2.37
N ARG A 486 -16.09 -10.21 3.07
CA ARG A 486 -15.59 -10.63 4.38
C ARG A 486 -15.51 -9.43 5.30
N CYS A 487 -15.96 -9.59 6.54
CA CYS A 487 -15.84 -8.55 7.56
C CYS A 487 -14.67 -8.88 8.51
N PRO A 488 -13.63 -8.02 8.62
CA PRO A 488 -12.56 -8.20 9.62
C PRO A 488 -13.11 -8.34 11.04
N GLU A 489 -12.42 -9.09 11.91
CA GLU A 489 -12.85 -9.37 13.30
C GLU A 489 -12.97 -8.12 14.19
N HIS A 490 -12.30 -7.02 13.85
CA HIS A 490 -12.39 -5.77 14.62
C HIS A 490 -13.36 -4.75 14.02
N TRP A 491 -13.93 -5.01 12.83
CA TRP A 491 -14.82 -4.07 12.16
C TRP A 491 -16.28 -4.38 12.49
N ARG A 492 -17.11 -3.35 12.71
CA ARG A 492 -18.56 -3.57 12.84
C ARG A 492 -19.22 -3.87 11.49
N GLY A 493 -18.60 -3.38 10.42
CA GLY A 493 -19.07 -3.49 9.06
C GLY A 493 -18.42 -2.42 8.19
N TYR A 494 -18.80 -2.39 6.92
CA TYR A 494 -18.46 -1.33 5.97
C TYR A 494 -19.54 -1.23 4.90
N ARG A 495 -19.69 -0.04 4.33
CA ARG A 495 -20.65 0.27 3.28
C ARG A 495 -19.98 1.09 2.20
N PHE A 496 -20.31 0.78 0.95
CA PHE A 496 -19.99 1.62 -0.19
C PHE A 496 -20.94 1.35 -1.35
N GLY A 497 -21.07 2.34 -2.23
CA GLY A 497 -21.83 2.30 -3.45
C GLY A 497 -20.93 2.18 -4.67
N VAL A 498 -21.48 1.55 -5.72
CA VAL A 498 -20.85 1.40 -7.04
C VAL A 498 -21.87 1.63 -8.15
N GLN A 499 -21.39 2.10 -9.29
CA GLN A 499 -22.13 2.19 -10.54
C GLN A 499 -21.75 1.00 -11.43
N TRP A 500 -22.75 0.24 -11.86
CA TRP A 500 -22.60 -0.85 -12.82
C TRP A 500 -23.54 -0.61 -14.00
N ARG A 501 -22.97 -0.32 -15.18
CA ARG A 501 -23.71 -0.01 -16.42
C ARG A 501 -24.80 1.05 -16.22
N GLY A 502 -24.47 2.09 -15.45
CA GLY A 502 -25.36 3.21 -15.11
C GLY A 502 -26.33 2.95 -13.95
N ALA A 503 -26.37 1.73 -13.39
CA ALA A 503 -27.19 1.42 -12.21
C ALA A 503 -26.38 1.58 -10.92
N HIS A 504 -26.96 2.24 -9.90
CA HIS A 504 -26.32 2.44 -8.60
C HIS A 504 -26.69 1.32 -7.62
N LEU A 505 -25.67 0.60 -7.14
CA LEU A 505 -25.77 -0.51 -6.20
C LEU A 505 -25.06 -0.12 -4.91
N LEU A 506 -25.78 -0.14 -3.79
CA LEU A 506 -25.21 0.01 -2.45
C LEU A 506 -24.92 -1.37 -1.85
N VAL A 507 -23.70 -1.54 -1.34
CA VAL A 507 -23.23 -2.76 -0.70
C VAL A 507 -22.95 -2.45 0.76
N THR A 508 -23.73 -3.04 1.67
CA THR A 508 -23.51 -2.93 3.12
C THR A 508 -23.11 -4.28 3.68
N VAL A 509 -21.96 -4.35 4.34
CA VAL A 509 -21.40 -5.56 4.94
C VAL A 509 -21.39 -5.37 6.45
N ASP A 510 -21.89 -6.34 7.20
CA ASP A 510 -21.90 -6.38 8.66
C ASP A 510 -21.61 -7.81 9.16
N ARG A 511 -21.82 -8.05 10.45
CA ARG A 511 -21.56 -9.36 11.08
C ARG A 511 -22.52 -10.46 10.67
N ASP A 512 -23.76 -10.13 10.30
CA ASP A 512 -24.74 -11.14 9.92
C ASP A 512 -24.93 -11.26 8.41
N GLY A 513 -24.20 -10.48 7.61
CA GLY A 513 -24.07 -10.73 6.18
C GLY A 513 -23.80 -9.50 5.35
N VAL A 514 -24.29 -9.56 4.12
CA VAL A 514 -24.16 -8.54 3.09
C VAL A 514 -25.55 -8.18 2.60
N LEU A 515 -25.88 -6.90 2.61
CA LEU A 515 -27.08 -6.34 2.02
C LEU A 515 -26.71 -5.62 0.71
N TYR A 516 -27.28 -6.09 -0.39
CA TYR A 516 -27.23 -5.42 -1.69
C TYR A 516 -28.52 -4.63 -1.88
N GLN A 517 -28.44 -3.33 -2.19
CA GLN A 517 -29.60 -2.48 -2.46
C GLN A 517 -29.45 -1.80 -3.82
N LEU A 518 -30.40 -2.03 -4.72
CA LEU A 518 -30.42 -1.38 -6.03
C LEU A 518 -31.25 -0.11 -5.95
N HIS A 519 -30.69 1.02 -6.40
CA HIS A 519 -31.41 2.29 -6.38
C HIS A 519 -32.72 2.22 -7.21
N ALA A 520 -33.78 2.91 -6.74
CA ALA A 520 -35.10 2.86 -7.37
C ALA A 520 -35.13 3.41 -8.81
N GLU A 521 -34.19 4.29 -9.14
CA GLU A 521 -34.04 4.87 -10.48
C GLU A 521 -33.32 3.95 -11.49
N ALA A 522 -32.89 2.75 -11.06
CA ALA A 522 -32.30 1.79 -11.98
C ALA A 522 -33.29 1.41 -13.10
N ARG A 523 -32.83 1.48 -14.35
CA ARG A 523 -33.70 1.26 -15.54
C ARG A 523 -34.10 -0.20 -15.74
N ALA A 524 -33.35 -1.13 -15.15
CA ALA A 524 -33.52 -2.56 -15.31
C ALA A 524 -33.02 -3.30 -14.07
N PRO A 525 -33.48 -4.54 -13.84
CA PRO A 525 -32.94 -5.40 -12.80
C PRO A 525 -31.44 -5.62 -12.98
N LEU A 526 -30.70 -5.63 -11.87
CA LEU A 526 -29.26 -5.84 -11.85
C LEU A 526 -28.94 -7.32 -11.60
N ARG A 527 -28.09 -7.89 -12.45
CA ARG A 527 -27.49 -9.22 -12.26
C ARG A 527 -26.16 -9.07 -11.52
N LEU A 528 -26.00 -9.74 -10.39
CA LEU A 528 -24.74 -9.79 -9.64
C LEU A 528 -24.44 -11.21 -9.18
N ARG A 529 -23.18 -11.53 -8.90
CA ARG A 529 -22.80 -12.80 -8.28
C ARG A 529 -22.39 -12.60 -6.83
N HIS A 530 -22.94 -13.41 -5.94
CA HIS A 530 -22.54 -13.50 -4.55
C HIS A 530 -21.88 -14.87 -4.33
N CYS A 531 -20.57 -14.91 -4.08
CA CYS A 531 -19.82 -16.15 -3.89
C CYS A 531 -20.05 -17.20 -5.00
N GLY A 532 -20.22 -16.74 -6.25
CA GLY A 532 -20.53 -17.58 -7.42
C GLY A 532 -22.03 -17.78 -7.71
N GLU A 533 -22.92 -17.55 -6.73
CA GLU A 533 -24.37 -17.62 -6.92
C GLU A 533 -24.88 -16.39 -7.68
N LEU A 534 -25.59 -16.59 -8.79
CA LEU A 534 -26.17 -15.49 -9.56
C LEU A 534 -27.46 -14.98 -8.88
N LEU A 535 -27.48 -13.69 -8.58
CA LEU A 535 -28.61 -12.95 -8.03
C LEU A 535 -29.16 -11.96 -9.04
N ARG A 536 -30.46 -11.71 -8.91
CA ARG A 536 -31.17 -10.66 -9.62
C ARG A 536 -31.86 -9.76 -8.60
N ILE A 537 -31.58 -8.46 -8.68
CA ILE A 537 -32.17 -7.45 -7.80
C ILE A 537 -33.01 -6.51 -8.65
N GLU A 538 -34.28 -6.37 -8.30
CA GLU A 538 -35.21 -5.45 -8.97
C GLU A 538 -34.96 -4.00 -8.50
N PRO A 539 -35.24 -2.97 -9.32
CA PRO A 539 -35.08 -1.57 -8.92
C PRO A 539 -35.82 -1.25 -7.60
N GLY A 540 -35.12 -0.61 -6.67
CA GLY A 540 -35.66 -0.27 -5.33
C GLY A 540 -35.72 -1.45 -4.35
N ALA A 541 -35.37 -2.66 -4.78
CA ALA A 541 -35.33 -3.84 -3.92
C ALA A 541 -33.95 -4.04 -3.25
N SER A 542 -33.94 -4.91 -2.25
CA SER A 542 -32.73 -5.31 -1.54
C SER A 542 -32.64 -6.83 -1.38
N ALA A 543 -31.43 -7.37 -1.35
CA ALA A 543 -31.16 -8.78 -1.10
C ALA A 543 -30.07 -8.95 -0.04
N ARG A 544 -30.37 -9.71 1.02
CA ARG A 544 -29.37 -10.09 2.04
C ARG A 544 -28.77 -11.47 1.74
N ARG A 545 -27.48 -11.62 1.97
CA ARG A 545 -26.73 -12.88 1.82
C ARG A 545 -25.72 -13.05 2.95
N PRO A 546 -25.29 -14.29 3.29
CA PRO A 546 -24.25 -14.51 4.29
C PRO A 546 -22.90 -13.91 3.85
N LEU A 547 -21.96 -13.75 4.77
CA LEU A 547 -20.57 -13.45 4.42
C LEU A 547 -19.94 -14.63 3.67
N ALA A 548 -18.91 -14.35 2.87
CA ALA A 548 -18.11 -15.40 2.25
C ALA A 548 -17.42 -16.23 3.34
N ALA A 549 -17.52 -17.56 3.22
CA ALA A 549 -16.77 -18.46 4.09
C ALA A 549 -15.25 -18.20 3.94
N ALA A 550 -14.51 -18.38 5.03
CA ALA A 550 -13.07 -18.51 4.94
C ALA A 550 -12.76 -19.71 4.03
N PRO A 551 -11.78 -19.60 3.11
CA PRO A 551 -11.40 -20.76 2.31
C PRO A 551 -10.97 -21.88 3.26
N ALA A 552 -11.56 -23.06 3.10
CA ALA A 552 -11.15 -24.24 3.84
C ALA A 552 -9.84 -24.74 3.23
N PHE A 553 -8.72 -24.27 3.77
CA PHE A 553 -7.45 -24.91 3.52
C PHE A 553 -7.49 -26.25 4.25
N ALA A 554 -7.08 -27.35 3.59
CA ALA A 554 -6.76 -28.56 4.32
C ALA A 554 -5.83 -28.11 5.44
N ALA A 555 -6.21 -28.36 6.71
CA ALA A 555 -5.34 -28.09 7.85
C ALA A 555 -4.00 -28.64 7.42
N ALA A 556 -3.04 -27.74 7.13
CA ALA A 556 -1.84 -28.07 6.37
C ALA A 556 -1.40 -29.40 6.94
N ALA A 557 -1.44 -30.48 6.14
CA ALA A 557 -1.16 -31.82 6.62
C ALA A 557 0.08 -31.66 7.46
N SER A 558 -0.09 -31.74 8.79
CA SER A 558 0.75 -30.99 9.74
C SER A 558 2.13 -31.08 9.16
N VAL A 559 2.69 -29.96 8.65
CA VAL A 559 4.13 -29.92 8.44
C VAL A 559 4.58 -30.45 9.76
N ALA A 560 5.13 -31.68 9.74
CA ALA A 560 5.52 -32.33 10.97
C ALA A 560 6.28 -31.21 11.64
N VAL A 561 5.72 -30.71 12.75
CA VAL A 561 6.45 -29.81 13.60
C VAL A 561 7.66 -30.68 13.82
N LEU A 562 8.75 -30.35 13.13
CA LEU A 562 10.04 -30.95 13.40
C LEU A 562 10.06 -30.81 14.91
N PRO A 563 9.95 -31.94 15.65
CA PRO A 563 9.77 -31.88 17.09
C PRO A 563 10.83 -30.92 17.52
N VAL A 564 10.46 -29.80 18.16
CA VAL A 564 11.36 -28.69 18.42
C VAL A 564 12.58 -29.30 19.10
N ALA A 565 13.57 -29.60 18.29
CA ALA A 565 14.83 -30.16 18.70
C ALA A 565 15.69 -28.94 18.99
N MET A 566 15.15 -28.05 19.82
CA MET A 566 15.77 -26.86 20.39
C MET A 566 14.90 -26.36 21.55
N GLY A 567 14.77 -27.19 22.59
CA GLY A 567 14.69 -26.90 24.04
C GLY A 567 14.04 -25.64 24.64
N CYS A 568 13.45 -24.70 23.89
CA CYS A 568 12.90 -23.46 24.43
C CYS A 568 11.46 -23.69 24.90
N MET A 569 11.21 -23.39 26.18
CA MET A 569 9.92 -23.52 26.84
C MET A 569 9.41 -22.19 27.41
N ALA A 570 10.24 -21.15 27.45
CA ALA A 570 9.86 -19.84 27.98
C ALA A 570 10.61 -18.65 27.39
N VAL A 571 9.98 -17.49 27.48
CA VAL A 571 10.58 -16.18 27.18
C VAL A 571 10.55 -15.32 28.44
N VAL A 572 11.70 -14.73 28.78
CA VAL A 572 11.89 -13.84 29.93
C VAL A 572 12.16 -12.44 29.41
N PHE A 573 11.25 -11.52 29.65
CA PHE A 573 11.34 -10.15 29.16
C PHE A 573 11.88 -9.20 30.24
N ASP A 574 12.74 -8.27 29.85
CA ASP A 574 12.83 -7.01 30.58
C ASP A 574 11.60 -6.12 30.32
N LEU A 575 11.46 -5.04 31.08
CA LEU A 575 10.34 -4.12 31.00
C LEU A 575 10.72 -2.80 30.32
N ASP A 576 11.75 -2.13 30.85
CA ASP A 576 12.08 -0.76 30.51
C ASP A 576 12.91 -0.75 29.23
N GLY A 577 12.36 -0.22 28.13
CA GLY A 577 13.03 -0.26 26.82
C GLY A 577 12.76 -1.53 26.00
N VAL A 578 12.10 -2.54 26.59
CA VAL A 578 11.69 -3.77 25.90
C VAL A 578 10.18 -3.84 25.67
N LEU A 579 9.38 -3.66 26.73
CA LEU A 579 7.92 -3.73 26.64
C LEU A 579 7.29 -2.35 26.65
N ALA A 580 7.91 -1.38 27.32
CA ALA A 580 7.43 -0.01 27.42
C ALA A 580 8.60 0.98 27.36
N ASP A 581 8.38 2.15 26.76
CA ASP A 581 9.36 3.26 26.77
C ASP A 581 9.32 4.01 28.11
N THR A 582 9.69 3.30 29.18
CA THR A 582 9.78 3.87 30.54
C THR A 582 11.20 4.20 30.96
N ALA A 583 12.19 3.84 30.14
CA ALA A 583 13.59 4.24 30.31
C ALA A 583 13.74 5.76 30.28
N SER A 584 13.07 6.43 29.34
CA SER A 584 13.03 7.89 29.21
C SER A 584 12.47 8.56 30.48
N LEU A 585 11.43 7.99 31.09
CA LEU A 585 10.83 8.47 32.34
C LEU A 585 11.76 8.27 33.55
N HIS A 586 12.48 7.15 33.59
CA HIS A 586 13.51 6.90 34.60
C HIS A 586 14.64 7.94 34.52
N LEU A 587 15.14 8.22 33.33
CA LEU A 587 16.21 9.19 33.08
C LEU A 587 15.77 10.61 33.43
N ALA A 588 14.57 11.01 33.03
CA ALA A 588 14.07 12.34 33.31
C ALA A 588 13.86 12.58 34.81
N ALA A 589 13.46 11.57 35.59
CA ALA A 589 13.37 11.66 37.04
C ALA A 589 14.75 11.69 37.74
N TRP A 590 15.78 11.06 37.15
CA TRP A 590 17.16 11.15 37.65
C TRP A 590 17.81 12.49 37.33
N ARG A 591 17.59 13.03 36.13
CA ARG A 591 18.07 14.38 35.74
C ARG A 591 17.52 15.45 36.67
N GLU A 592 16.22 15.42 36.95
CA GLU A 592 15.57 16.36 37.88
C GLU A 592 16.19 16.29 39.29
N LEU A 593 16.55 15.10 39.78
CA LEU A 593 17.25 14.96 41.06
C LEU A 593 18.69 15.48 40.99
N ALA A 594 19.39 15.26 39.87
CA ALA A 594 20.77 15.73 39.68
C ALA A 594 20.84 17.26 39.63
N ASP A 595 19.89 17.90 38.94
CA ASP A 595 19.76 19.37 38.84
C ASP A 595 19.57 20.00 40.24
N GLU A 596 18.74 19.40 41.10
CA GLU A 596 18.54 19.85 42.48
C GLU A 596 19.79 19.76 43.36
N LEU A 597 20.63 18.76 43.11
CA LEU A 597 21.85 18.51 43.87
C LEU A 597 23.06 19.26 43.28
N GLY A 598 22.87 19.96 42.15
CA GLY A 598 23.92 20.63 41.39
C GLY A 598 24.96 19.64 40.86
N VAL A 599 24.54 18.44 40.46
CA VAL A 599 25.44 17.41 39.93
C VAL A 599 25.26 17.31 38.40
N PRO A 600 26.35 17.33 37.61
CA PRO A 600 26.25 17.18 36.15
C PRO A 600 25.60 15.86 35.73
N PHE A 601 24.67 15.93 34.77
CA PHE A 601 24.00 14.76 34.20
C PHE A 601 24.14 14.72 32.68
N ASP A 602 25.17 14.01 32.19
CA ASP A 602 25.48 13.88 30.77
C ASP A 602 24.95 12.57 30.14
N ALA A 603 25.11 12.44 28.82
CA ALA A 603 24.64 11.26 28.08
C ALA A 603 25.40 9.98 28.48
N ALA A 604 26.67 10.08 28.86
CA ALA A 604 27.47 8.93 29.30
C ALA A 604 26.98 8.39 30.65
N LEU A 605 26.60 9.27 31.58
CA LEU A 605 25.95 8.89 32.81
C LEU A 605 24.56 8.29 32.55
N ALA A 606 23.76 8.89 31.67
CA ALA A 606 22.44 8.36 31.31
C ALA A 606 22.51 6.91 30.82
N GLU A 607 23.47 6.58 29.97
CA GLU A 607 23.66 5.22 29.46
C GLU A 607 24.05 4.24 30.57
N ARG A 608 24.93 4.66 31.49
CA ARG A 608 25.37 3.84 32.64
C ARG A 608 24.27 3.59 33.66
N LEU A 609 23.16 4.33 33.62
CA LEU A 609 22.03 4.14 34.53
C LEU A 609 21.04 3.08 34.03
N LYS A 610 21.06 2.72 32.74
CA LYS A 610 20.18 1.69 32.18
C LYS A 610 20.45 0.33 32.82
N GLY A 611 19.39 -0.37 33.23
CA GLY A 611 19.48 -1.68 33.87
C GLY A 611 20.06 -1.70 35.30
N VAL A 612 20.44 -0.55 35.87
CA VAL A 612 20.95 -0.45 37.24
C VAL A 612 19.80 -0.23 38.22
N ASP A 613 19.90 -0.84 39.40
CA ASP A 613 18.89 -0.67 40.45
C ASP A 613 18.90 0.75 41.04
N ARG A 614 17.85 1.09 41.77
CA ARG A 614 17.66 2.45 42.32
C ARG A 614 18.83 2.91 43.20
N ARG A 615 19.44 2.01 43.97
CA ARG A 615 20.55 2.36 44.87
C ARG A 615 21.84 2.60 44.08
N GLY A 616 22.16 1.71 43.14
CA GLY A 616 23.30 1.85 42.25
C GLY A 616 23.18 3.09 41.36
N SER A 617 21.99 3.37 40.83
CA SER A 617 21.72 4.59 40.07
C SER A 617 21.98 5.85 40.90
N LEU A 618 21.57 5.87 42.18
CA LEU A 618 21.83 7.02 43.05
C LEU A 618 23.33 7.20 43.31
N GLU A 619 24.08 6.12 43.58
CA GLU A 619 25.53 6.19 43.77
C GLU A 619 26.24 6.71 42.50
N LEU A 620 25.80 6.27 41.32
CA LEU A 620 26.32 6.75 40.03
C LEU A 620 26.02 8.24 39.82
N VAL A 621 24.80 8.69 40.16
CA VAL A 621 24.40 10.10 40.06
C VAL A 621 25.16 10.97 41.05
N LEU A 622 25.39 10.51 42.29
CA LEU A 622 26.14 11.27 43.29
C LEU A 622 27.66 11.28 43.01
N GLY A 623 28.16 10.25 42.31
CA GLY A 623 29.55 10.14 41.89
C GLY A 623 30.54 10.32 43.04
N ALA A 624 31.57 11.14 42.83
CA ALA A 624 32.58 11.42 43.85
C ALA A 624 32.01 12.05 45.13
N ARG A 625 30.85 12.71 45.06
CA ARG A 625 30.21 13.38 46.20
C ARG A 625 29.36 12.43 47.04
N ALA A 626 29.27 11.15 46.70
CA ALA A 626 28.46 10.19 47.44
C ALA A 626 28.82 10.10 48.94
N HIS A 627 30.07 10.38 49.32
CA HIS A 627 30.54 10.38 50.71
C HIS A 627 30.01 11.59 51.53
N GLU A 628 29.50 12.65 50.87
CA GLU A 628 28.93 13.84 51.53
C GLU A 628 27.51 13.59 52.07
N PHE A 629 26.87 12.47 51.71
CA PHE A 629 25.50 12.16 52.07
C PHE A 629 25.45 11.00 53.06
N SER A 630 24.79 11.20 54.21
CA SER A 630 24.50 10.10 55.13
C SER A 630 23.58 9.07 54.48
N GLU A 631 23.59 7.84 54.97
CA GLU A 631 22.75 6.76 54.43
C GLU A 631 21.25 7.09 54.55
N GLU A 632 20.82 7.76 55.63
CA GLU A 632 19.44 8.25 55.78
C GLU A 632 19.08 9.26 54.68
N ARG A 633 20.03 10.13 54.33
CA ARG A 633 19.83 11.16 53.30
C ARG A 633 19.79 10.54 51.90
N LYS A 634 20.65 9.56 51.63
CA LYS A 634 20.62 8.81 50.36
C LYS A 634 19.30 8.06 50.19
N GLN A 635 18.80 7.43 51.25
CA GLN A 635 17.51 6.76 51.23
C GLN A 635 16.36 7.74 50.94
N ALA A 636 16.36 8.91 51.56
CA ALA A 636 15.36 9.94 51.30
C ALA A 636 15.39 10.45 49.84
N LEU A 637 16.57 10.64 49.25
CA LEU A 637 16.73 11.06 47.85
C LEU A 637 16.24 9.99 46.86
N ALA A 638 16.58 8.72 47.12
CA ALA A 638 16.10 7.60 46.31
C ALA A 638 14.57 7.49 46.33
N GLU A 639 13.95 7.69 47.50
CA GLU A 639 12.50 7.64 47.63
C GLU A 639 11.83 8.84 46.95
N ARG A 640 12.41 10.03 47.06
CA ARG A 640 11.90 11.22 46.38
C ARG A 640 11.89 11.06 44.86
N LYS A 641 12.96 10.51 44.28
CA LYS A 641 13.00 10.15 42.84
C LYS A 641 11.94 9.12 42.48
N ASN A 642 11.74 8.12 43.35
CA ASN A 642 10.74 7.07 43.12
C ASN A 642 9.33 7.64 43.08
N GLN A 643 8.98 8.57 43.99
CA GLN A 643 7.67 9.22 44.00
C GLN A 643 7.40 9.98 42.69
N ARG A 644 8.40 10.70 42.15
CA ARG A 644 8.29 11.38 40.85
C ARG A 644 8.08 10.41 39.70
N TYR A 645 8.82 9.31 39.70
CA TYR A 645 8.64 8.27 38.70
C TYR A 645 7.22 7.66 38.79
N ILE A 646 6.74 7.32 40.00
CA ILE A 646 5.38 6.79 40.23
C ILE A 646 4.31 7.77 39.74
N GLN A 647 4.49 9.08 39.94
CA GLN A 647 3.57 10.09 39.42
C GLN A 647 3.53 10.10 37.88
N ARG A 648 4.68 9.93 37.22
CA ARG A 648 4.78 9.90 35.75
C ARG A 648 4.20 8.63 35.15
N ILE A 649 4.53 7.45 35.68
CA ILE A 649 3.84 6.20 35.27
C ILE A 649 2.36 6.18 35.69
N GLY A 650 2.01 7.06 36.63
CA GLY A 650 0.67 7.44 37.06
C GLY A 650 -0.27 7.82 35.91
N GLN A 651 0.28 8.27 34.79
CA GLN A 651 -0.47 8.79 33.64
C GLN A 651 -0.44 7.86 32.42
N LEU A 652 0.27 6.72 32.49
CA LEU A 652 0.40 5.78 31.36
C LEU A 652 -0.76 4.79 31.29
N GLY A 653 -1.26 4.56 30.08
CA GLY A 653 -2.12 3.44 29.69
C GLY A 653 -1.43 2.53 28.66
N SER A 654 -2.23 1.70 27.95
CA SER A 654 -1.73 0.72 26.96
C SER A 654 -0.98 1.34 25.78
N GLU A 655 -1.18 2.63 25.50
CA GLU A 655 -0.49 3.39 24.46
C GLU A 655 1.02 3.55 24.70
N ALA A 656 1.49 3.30 25.93
CA ALA A 656 2.91 3.36 26.28
C ALA A 656 3.70 2.08 25.97
N LEU A 657 3.04 1.06 25.41
CA LEU A 657 3.71 -0.15 24.94
C LEU A 657 4.54 0.13 23.68
N LEU A 658 5.75 -0.41 23.63
CA LEU A 658 6.58 -0.32 22.43
C LEU A 658 5.95 -1.07 21.26
N PRO A 659 6.14 -0.61 20.01
CA PRO A 659 5.63 -1.30 18.82
C PRO A 659 6.03 -2.79 18.82
N GLY A 660 5.07 -3.67 18.59
CA GLY A 660 5.30 -5.13 18.57
C GLY A 660 5.31 -5.82 19.94
N ALA A 661 5.39 -5.10 21.07
CA ALA A 661 5.44 -5.71 22.41
C ALA A 661 4.19 -6.56 22.71
N HIS A 662 2.99 -6.00 22.52
CA HIS A 662 1.73 -6.73 22.74
C HIS A 662 1.58 -7.93 21.79
N ALA A 663 1.88 -7.74 20.50
CA ALA A 663 1.82 -8.80 19.50
C ALA A 663 2.77 -9.97 19.83
N THR A 664 3.97 -9.66 20.35
CA THR A 664 4.97 -10.65 20.75
C THR A 664 4.50 -11.47 21.94
N LEU A 665 3.92 -10.84 22.97
CA LEU A 665 3.35 -11.55 24.12
C LEU A 665 2.22 -12.49 23.69
N VAL A 666 1.32 -12.04 22.82
CA VAL A 666 0.23 -12.87 22.27
C VAL A 666 0.76 -14.05 21.47
N ALA A 667 1.72 -13.80 20.56
CA ALA A 667 2.31 -14.83 19.72
C ALA A 667 3.06 -15.89 20.55
N ALA A 668 3.82 -15.46 21.56
CA ALA A 668 4.54 -16.37 22.45
C ALA A 668 3.58 -17.28 23.24
N ARG A 669 2.45 -16.74 23.71
CA ARG A 669 1.39 -17.56 24.36
C ARG A 669 0.72 -18.53 23.39
N ALA A 670 0.42 -18.08 22.17
CA ALA A 670 -0.15 -18.95 21.14
C ALA A 670 0.80 -20.11 20.76
N ALA A 671 2.12 -19.89 20.87
CA ALA A 671 3.14 -20.92 20.68
C ALA A 671 3.32 -21.86 21.90
N GLY A 672 2.56 -21.68 22.97
CA GLY A 672 2.64 -22.50 24.18
C GLY A 672 3.84 -22.18 25.09
N LEU A 673 4.51 -21.05 24.89
CA LEU A 673 5.63 -20.63 25.71
C LEU A 673 5.14 -19.99 27.02
N LYS A 674 5.83 -20.30 28.12
CA LYS A 674 5.65 -19.56 29.38
C LYS A 674 6.33 -18.20 29.29
N LEU A 675 5.76 -17.18 29.92
CA LEU A 675 6.31 -15.83 29.92
C LEU A 675 6.65 -15.39 31.34
N ALA A 676 7.86 -14.85 31.52
CA ALA A 676 8.25 -14.21 32.77
C ALA A 676 8.82 -12.80 32.56
N LEU A 677 8.77 -11.99 33.61
CA LEU A 677 9.36 -10.66 33.64
C LEU A 677 10.59 -10.62 34.56
N ALA A 678 11.69 -10.00 34.11
CA ALA A 678 12.95 -9.83 34.82
C ALA A 678 13.40 -8.35 34.86
N SER A 679 12.59 -7.50 35.52
CA SER A 679 12.88 -6.06 35.68
C SER A 679 13.61 -5.74 36.98
N ALA A 680 14.50 -4.74 36.96
CA ALA A 680 15.13 -4.16 38.15
C ALA A 680 14.18 -3.21 38.94
N SER A 681 13.03 -2.86 38.37
CA SER A 681 12.07 -1.91 38.94
C SER A 681 11.10 -2.60 39.91
N ARG A 682 11.04 -2.12 41.15
CA ARG A 682 10.03 -2.56 42.14
C ARG A 682 8.59 -2.19 41.75
N ASN A 683 8.43 -1.28 40.79
CA ASN A 683 7.13 -0.81 40.33
C ASN A 683 6.60 -1.60 39.13
N ALA A 684 7.36 -2.60 38.64
CA ALA A 684 7.03 -3.38 37.45
C ALA A 684 5.62 -4.02 37.47
N PRO A 685 5.16 -4.67 38.57
CA PRO A 685 3.81 -5.23 38.60
C PRO A 685 2.72 -4.18 38.42
N GLN A 686 2.86 -3.02 39.07
CA GLN A 686 1.90 -1.92 38.96
C GLN A 686 1.88 -1.37 37.53
N LEU A 687 3.04 -1.27 36.87
CA LEU A 687 3.12 -0.81 35.49
C LEU A 687 2.46 -1.82 34.53
N LEU A 688 2.75 -3.11 34.65
CA LEU A 688 2.13 -4.14 33.79
C LEU A 688 0.60 -4.14 33.88
N HIS A 689 0.02 -3.91 35.06
CA HIS A 689 -1.43 -3.80 35.23
C HIS A 689 -2.01 -2.59 34.49
N ARG A 690 -1.30 -1.45 34.51
CA ARG A 690 -1.73 -0.22 33.82
C ARG A 690 -1.59 -0.34 32.31
N LEU A 691 -0.52 -0.98 31.84
CA LEU A 691 -0.30 -1.28 30.43
C LEU A 691 -1.26 -2.36 29.89
N GLY A 692 -2.05 -3.00 30.75
CA GLY A 692 -3.01 -4.04 30.35
C GLY A 692 -2.37 -5.38 29.99
N ILE A 693 -1.08 -5.60 30.31
CA ILE A 693 -0.33 -6.81 29.91
C ILE A 693 0.05 -7.75 31.06
N ALA A 694 -0.33 -7.41 32.30
CA ALA A 694 -0.07 -8.28 33.46
C ALA A 694 -0.58 -9.71 33.29
N GLY A 695 -1.72 -9.90 32.60
CA GLY A 695 -2.34 -11.21 32.38
C GLY A 695 -1.56 -12.17 31.47
N TYR A 696 -0.53 -11.69 30.78
CA TYR A 696 0.29 -12.54 29.90
C TYR A 696 1.44 -13.26 30.64
N PHE A 697 1.85 -12.76 31.80
CA PHE A 697 3.01 -13.28 32.52
C PHE A 697 2.62 -14.39 33.50
N ASP A 698 3.26 -15.54 33.36
CA ASP A 698 3.15 -16.66 34.30
C ASP A 698 3.94 -16.40 35.59
N PHE A 699 5.00 -15.57 35.52
CA PHE A 699 5.80 -15.19 36.68
C PHE A 699 6.44 -13.80 36.52
N ILE A 700 6.48 -13.02 37.60
CA ILE A 700 7.21 -11.73 37.65
C ILE A 700 8.25 -11.84 38.75
N ALA A 701 9.54 -11.72 38.39
CA ALA A 701 10.62 -11.84 39.34
C ALA A 701 10.67 -10.64 40.29
N ASP A 702 10.84 -10.92 41.59
CA ASP A 702 10.98 -9.88 42.62
C ASP A 702 12.45 -9.43 42.69
N PRO A 703 12.77 -8.18 42.33
CA PRO A 703 14.16 -7.69 42.32
C PRO A 703 14.78 -7.64 43.71
N VAL A 704 13.99 -7.57 44.80
CA VAL A 704 14.52 -7.59 46.17
C VAL A 704 14.95 -9.00 46.57
N ARG A 705 14.18 -10.02 46.16
CA ARG A 705 14.50 -11.43 46.46
C ARG A 705 15.58 -12.00 45.56
N ALA A 706 15.67 -11.53 44.31
CA ALA A 706 16.68 -11.98 43.36
C ALA A 706 18.11 -11.61 43.80
N GLY A 707 18.29 -10.52 44.56
CA GLY A 707 19.59 -10.11 45.10
C GLY A 707 20.29 -9.09 44.21
N ALA A 708 21.50 -9.39 43.74
CA ALA A 708 22.35 -8.43 43.03
C ALA A 708 21.76 -7.98 41.69
N ALA A 709 21.88 -6.68 41.38
CA ALA A 709 21.41 -6.06 40.14
C ALA A 709 22.20 -6.53 38.90
N LYS A 710 21.63 -6.32 37.70
CA LYS A 710 22.31 -6.57 36.42
C LYS A 710 23.67 -5.82 36.42
N PRO A 711 24.78 -6.44 35.96
CA PRO A 711 24.89 -7.62 35.10
C PRO A 711 24.87 -8.97 35.82
N SER A 712 24.54 -9.03 37.12
CA SER A 712 24.34 -10.31 37.81
C SER A 712 23.20 -11.12 37.16
N PRO A 713 23.33 -12.45 36.99
CA PRO A 713 22.29 -13.29 36.41
C PRO A 713 21.08 -13.53 37.34
N ALA A 714 21.14 -13.03 38.58
CA ALA A 714 20.21 -13.35 39.66
C ALA A 714 18.73 -13.19 39.29
N ILE A 715 18.36 -12.08 38.63
CA ILE A 715 16.96 -11.79 38.29
C ILE A 715 16.42 -12.74 37.20
N PHE A 716 17.26 -13.11 36.23
CA PHE A 716 16.89 -14.06 35.17
C PHE A 716 16.83 -15.49 35.72
N LEU A 717 17.76 -15.87 36.59
CA LEU A 717 17.71 -17.16 37.30
C LEU A 717 16.45 -17.28 38.17
N ALA A 718 16.06 -16.19 38.86
CA ALA A 718 14.83 -16.14 39.63
C ALA A 718 13.59 -16.28 38.74
N ALA A 719 13.57 -15.64 37.57
CA ALA A 719 12.49 -15.78 36.61
C ALA A 719 12.34 -17.23 36.10
N ALA A 720 13.44 -17.88 35.69
CA ALA A 720 13.41 -19.28 35.25
C ALA A 720 12.99 -20.23 36.38
N ALA A 721 13.50 -20.04 37.59
CA ALA A 721 13.11 -20.82 38.76
C ALA A 721 11.61 -20.65 39.08
N GLY A 722 11.08 -19.42 38.98
CA GLY A 722 9.66 -19.13 39.16
C GLY A 722 8.75 -19.80 38.12
N LEU A 723 9.25 -20.02 36.90
CA LEU A 723 8.57 -20.80 35.85
C LEU A 723 8.70 -22.32 36.02
N GLY A 724 9.57 -22.77 36.93
CA GLY A 724 9.93 -24.18 37.10
C GLY A 724 10.76 -24.74 35.95
N LEU A 725 11.59 -23.91 35.30
CA LEU A 725 12.37 -24.25 34.12
C LEU A 725 13.87 -24.10 34.34
N ALA A 726 14.66 -24.89 33.61
CA ALA A 726 16.10 -24.68 33.53
C ALA A 726 16.40 -23.42 32.68
N PRO A 727 17.43 -22.62 33.01
CA PRO A 727 17.76 -21.42 32.24
C PRO A 727 18.03 -21.69 30.75
N GLN A 728 18.59 -22.85 30.40
CA GLN A 728 18.86 -23.23 29.01
C GLN A 728 17.59 -23.42 28.17
N ALA A 729 16.44 -23.58 28.83
CA ALA A 729 15.14 -23.64 28.20
C ALA A 729 14.44 -22.27 28.08
N CYS A 730 15.13 -21.19 28.46
CA CYS A 730 14.60 -19.84 28.43
C CYS A 730 15.36 -18.98 27.42
N ILE A 731 14.63 -18.08 26.75
CA ILE A 731 15.19 -16.97 25.97
C ILE A 731 14.97 -15.68 26.76
N GLY A 732 16.02 -14.91 27.00
CA GLY A 732 15.94 -13.58 27.61
C GLY A 732 15.93 -12.47 26.55
N ILE A 733 15.07 -11.47 26.71
CA ILE A 733 14.95 -10.30 25.83
C ILE A 733 15.27 -9.02 26.61
N GLU A 734 16.17 -8.20 26.10
CA GLU A 734 16.73 -7.03 26.80
C GLU A 734 17.25 -5.96 25.82
N ASP A 735 17.25 -4.68 26.22
CA ASP A 735 17.81 -3.55 25.47
C ASP A 735 19.18 -3.06 25.98
N SER A 736 19.54 -3.35 27.24
CA SER A 736 20.79 -2.93 27.86
C SER A 736 21.92 -3.95 27.73
N ALA A 737 23.16 -3.47 27.48
CA ALA A 737 24.36 -4.31 27.48
C ALA A 737 24.57 -5.07 28.81
N ALA A 738 24.24 -4.43 29.93
CA ALA A 738 24.32 -5.04 31.27
C ALA A 738 23.29 -6.18 31.43
N GLY A 739 22.08 -6.03 30.91
CA GLY A 739 21.08 -7.09 30.96
C GLY A 739 21.39 -8.24 29.99
N ILE A 740 21.95 -7.96 28.81
CA ILE A 740 22.42 -9.02 27.89
C ILE A 740 23.55 -9.83 28.54
N ALA A 741 24.47 -9.17 29.24
CA ALA A 741 25.49 -9.86 30.03
C ALA A 741 24.86 -10.74 31.13
N ALA A 742 23.82 -10.24 31.81
CA ALA A 742 23.09 -10.99 32.83
C ALA A 742 22.37 -12.24 32.26
N ILE A 743 21.74 -12.13 31.10
CA ILE A 743 21.06 -13.26 30.42
C ILE A 743 22.09 -14.35 30.05
N ARG A 744 23.23 -13.94 29.47
CA ARG A 744 24.31 -14.87 29.11
C ARG A 744 24.92 -15.54 30.35
N ALA A 745 25.14 -14.77 31.41
CA ALA A 745 25.64 -15.30 32.68
C ALA A 745 24.65 -16.27 33.35
N ALA A 746 23.35 -16.13 33.09
CA ALA A 746 22.31 -17.04 33.56
C ALA A 746 22.27 -18.37 32.79
N GLY A 747 23.02 -18.49 31.68
CA GLY A 747 23.00 -19.67 30.80
C GLY A 747 21.79 -19.71 29.87
N MET A 748 21.12 -18.57 29.67
CA MET A 748 19.99 -18.41 28.75
C MET A 748 20.47 -17.93 27.38
N ARG A 749 19.64 -18.14 26.34
CA ARG A 749 19.85 -17.48 25.04
C ARG A 749 19.41 -16.02 25.14
N SER A 750 20.26 -15.08 24.74
CA SER A 750 19.99 -13.64 24.82
C SER A 750 19.58 -13.06 23.46
N VAL A 751 18.49 -12.30 23.43
CA VAL A 751 18.09 -11.45 22.30
C VAL A 751 18.19 -10.00 22.75
N GLY A 752 19.04 -9.23 22.06
CA GLY A 752 19.16 -7.78 22.23
C GLY A 752 18.21 -7.05 21.31
N ILE A 753 17.52 -6.02 21.80
CA ILE A 753 16.69 -5.12 20.99
C ILE A 753 17.04 -3.67 21.30
N GLY A 754 17.33 -2.86 20.28
CA GLY A 754 17.77 -1.47 20.48
C GLY A 754 19.09 -1.19 19.80
#